data_AF-A0A4W3IME0-F1
#
_entry.id   AF-A0A4W3IME0-F1
#
_cell.length_a   1.000
_cell.length_b   1.000
_cell.length_c   1.000
_cell.angle_alpha   90.00
_cell.angle_beta   90.00
_cell.angle_gamma   90.00
#
_symmetry.space_group_name_H-M   'P 1'
#
loop_
_entity.id
_entity.type
_entity.pdbx_description
1 polymer ?
#
loop_
_entity_poly.entity_id
_entity_poly.type
_entity_poly.pdbx_seq_one_letter_code
_entity_poly.pdbx_strand_id
1 'polypeptide(L)'
;PEKLCLPIFPTPPPLQITSWSFETNLLAFIDLTKFIVYLRDFIFLQLPLKTPGLFRHSSERRSFKLLDLRKSNKDGVSSPSKASPPSTPSSPDETLSLPGDSQQSRRRKKIPKVVLKINAIYEARRGKKKVKRISQSLETSTGRGNYRLFKSDVKSNSAQEVYAHSQRLVQIQSMLKQTGRYRTLERDLMELQEWRLFEFFVVVALHVRKEGGAYVPEVTQQFPLKLDKQFKFMRETEDQLKAIPKFCFPDARDWNHICQFTSETFSFVLTGEDGSRRFGYCRRLLPSGKGRCLPEVYCIVSRLGCFNLFSKILDEVEKRRMISPALVQPFMRSIMEAPFPAPGRTITVKNFVPGSGNEVIHLCRPLDSRLEHVDFHCLFSCLSVRQLIKVFASLLLERRVIFTADRLSTLSQCCHAVVALLYPFTWQHTYIPVLPPSMIDIVCSPTPFLIGLLSSSLPKLRDLPIEEVLVLNLGANKFFRQVDDEDCILPRKLQVALEQVLEQRNELANQEEEEGPLDRSAFLDMVVSEAFVRFFVEVVGHYSLYMTYNEKEERSFLWEAFRKSVRSKSLRRFLEIFMETQMFRGFVQEREMRKLGIKGLFEVRAQDYLDSLPGSEQGGMNRFLRGLGSKMKFLQKK
;
A
#
# COMPACT_ATOMS: atom_id res chain seq x y z
N PRO A 1 -27.07 18.40 -64.01
CA PRO A 1 -28.24 18.69 -63.15
C PRO A 1 -29.18 17.47 -63.13
N GLU A 2 -28.84 16.48 -62.30
CA GLU A 2 -29.47 15.16 -62.34
C GLU A 2 -30.64 15.07 -61.35
N LYS A 3 -31.76 14.54 -61.82
CA LYS A 3 -32.85 14.01 -60.99
C LYS A 3 -33.15 12.62 -61.52
N LEU A 4 -33.06 11.60 -60.65
CA LEU A 4 -33.53 10.24 -60.93
C LEU A 4 -34.19 9.68 -59.66
N CYS A 5 -35.10 8.72 -59.86
CA CYS A 5 -36.19 8.45 -58.92
C CYS A 5 -35.92 7.28 -57.96
N LEU A 6 -36.61 7.31 -56.81
CA LEU A 6 -36.74 6.19 -55.88
C LEU A 6 -37.82 5.20 -56.36
N PRO A 7 -37.60 3.88 -56.23
CA PRO A 7 -38.67 2.89 -56.06
C PRO A 7 -38.99 2.64 -54.57
N ILE A 8 -40.17 2.11 -54.28
CA ILE A 8 -40.69 1.77 -52.93
C ILE A 8 -40.88 0.24 -52.84
N PHE A 9 -40.82 -0.31 -51.61
CA PHE A 9 -41.48 -1.52 -51.06
C PHE A 9 -40.53 -2.36 -50.17
N PRO A 10 -41.03 -3.15 -49.19
CA PRO A 10 -42.23 -2.98 -48.35
C PRO A 10 -41.90 -3.07 -46.83
N THR A 11 -42.90 -2.89 -45.95
CA THR A 11 -42.75 -2.98 -44.49
C THR A 11 -42.94 -4.42 -43.95
N PRO A 12 -42.15 -4.88 -42.96
CA PRO A 12 -42.37 -6.14 -42.25
C PRO A 12 -43.48 -6.05 -41.17
N PRO A 13 -44.09 -7.18 -40.76
CA PRO A 13 -45.16 -7.22 -39.75
C PRO A 13 -44.65 -7.14 -38.29
N PRO A 14 -45.51 -6.79 -37.32
CA PRO A 14 -45.15 -6.74 -35.90
C PRO A 14 -45.06 -8.15 -35.28
N LEU A 15 -44.00 -8.40 -34.51
CA LEU A 15 -43.84 -9.63 -33.72
C LEU A 15 -44.67 -9.58 -32.43
N GLN A 16 -45.45 -10.62 -32.17
CA GLN A 16 -46.14 -10.80 -30.89
C GLN A 16 -45.14 -11.23 -29.80
N ILE A 17 -45.17 -10.56 -28.65
CA ILE A 17 -44.36 -10.92 -27.48
C ILE A 17 -45.18 -11.85 -26.58
N THR A 18 -44.90 -13.15 -26.62
CA THR A 18 -45.49 -14.14 -25.70
C THR A 18 -44.73 -14.18 -24.38
N SER A 19 -45.43 -14.06 -23.27
CA SER A 19 -44.87 -13.97 -21.91
C SER A 19 -44.22 -15.26 -21.42
N TRP A 20 -42.92 -15.23 -21.11
CA TRP A 20 -42.21 -16.29 -20.38
C TRP A 20 -41.29 -15.73 -19.28
N SER A 21 -41.46 -16.25 -18.05
CA SER A 21 -40.59 -16.12 -16.86
C SER A 21 -39.88 -14.76 -16.62
N PHE A 22 -40.56 -13.83 -15.94
CA PHE A 22 -39.94 -12.55 -15.50
C PHE A 22 -39.26 -12.62 -14.12
N GLU A 23 -39.55 -13.64 -13.30
CA GLU A 23 -39.21 -13.66 -11.87
C GLU A 23 -37.76 -14.08 -11.56
N THR A 24 -37.17 -14.98 -12.35
CA THR A 24 -35.78 -15.45 -12.14
C THR A 24 -34.73 -14.37 -12.40
N ASN A 25 -35.01 -13.43 -13.31
CA ASN A 25 -34.13 -12.29 -13.55
C ASN A 25 -34.24 -11.21 -12.46
N LEU A 26 -35.40 -11.07 -11.81
CA LEU A 26 -35.62 -9.99 -10.84
C LEU A 26 -34.74 -10.13 -9.59
N LEU A 27 -34.52 -11.35 -9.10
CA LEU A 27 -33.60 -11.61 -7.99
C LEU A 27 -32.14 -11.27 -8.34
N ALA A 28 -31.68 -11.64 -9.54
CA ALA A 28 -30.36 -11.27 -10.03
C ALA A 28 -30.21 -9.75 -10.17
N PHE A 29 -31.27 -9.06 -10.63
CA PHE A 29 -31.29 -7.60 -10.76
C PHE A 29 -31.29 -6.90 -9.39
N ILE A 30 -31.98 -7.45 -8.38
CA ILE A 30 -32.03 -6.89 -7.02
C ILE A 30 -30.66 -6.99 -6.33
N ASP A 31 -29.93 -8.09 -6.47
CA ASP A 31 -28.58 -8.21 -5.89
C ASP A 31 -27.54 -7.39 -6.65
N LEU A 32 -27.63 -7.28 -7.99
CA LEU A 32 -26.82 -6.31 -8.73
C LEU A 32 -27.13 -4.88 -8.30
N THR A 33 -28.40 -4.54 -8.11
CA THR A 33 -28.83 -3.19 -7.70
C THR A 33 -28.29 -2.84 -6.31
N LYS A 34 -28.21 -3.78 -5.36
CA LYS A 34 -27.58 -3.50 -4.05
C LYS A 34 -26.09 -3.18 -4.20
N PHE A 35 -25.34 -3.98 -4.96
CA PHE A 35 -23.90 -3.76 -5.15
C PHE A 35 -23.59 -2.51 -5.99
N ILE A 36 -24.48 -2.17 -6.94
CA ILE A 36 -24.40 -0.93 -7.73
C ILE A 36 -24.85 0.28 -6.91
N VAL A 37 -25.82 0.17 -5.98
CA VAL A 37 -26.18 1.26 -5.07
C VAL A 37 -25.02 1.61 -4.14
N TYR A 38 -24.29 0.63 -3.62
CA TYR A 38 -23.03 0.86 -2.89
C TYR A 38 -22.03 1.72 -3.70
N LEU A 39 -21.88 1.48 -5.01
CA LEU A 39 -21.04 2.32 -5.89
C LEU A 39 -21.72 3.61 -6.37
N ARG A 40 -23.06 3.71 -6.35
CA ARG A 40 -23.81 4.90 -6.78
C ARG A 40 -23.88 5.95 -5.68
N ASP A 41 -23.96 5.55 -4.42
CA ASP A 41 -24.01 6.46 -3.29
C ASP A 41 -22.63 7.09 -3.02
N PHE A 42 -21.54 6.43 -3.44
CA PHE A 42 -20.21 7.03 -3.62
C PHE A 42 -20.19 8.17 -4.66
N ILE A 43 -21.06 8.12 -5.68
CA ILE A 43 -21.08 9.06 -6.83
C ILE A 43 -22.06 10.23 -6.62
N PHE A 44 -23.20 10.03 -5.95
CA PHE A 44 -24.30 11.01 -5.96
C PHE A 44 -24.41 11.97 -4.75
N LEU A 45 -23.61 11.79 -3.69
CA LEU A 45 -23.75 12.55 -2.43
C LEU A 45 -22.85 13.79 -2.28
N GLN A 46 -22.26 14.31 -3.37
CA GLN A 46 -21.29 15.41 -3.35
C GLN A 46 -21.74 16.71 -4.07
N LEU A 47 -23.04 17.01 -4.09
CA LEU A 47 -23.54 18.33 -4.50
C LEU A 47 -23.93 19.17 -3.27
N PRO A 48 -23.43 20.42 -3.13
CA PRO A 48 -23.74 21.25 -1.97
C PRO A 48 -25.16 21.83 -2.07
N LEU A 49 -26.08 21.32 -1.26
CA LEU A 49 -27.36 21.98 -1.02
C LEU A 49 -27.14 23.32 -0.30
N LYS A 50 -27.75 24.38 -0.82
CA LYS A 50 -27.65 25.74 -0.27
C LYS A 50 -28.30 25.83 1.11
N THR A 51 -27.66 26.55 2.02
CA THR A 51 -28.25 26.95 3.30
C THR A 51 -29.26 28.08 3.14
N PRO A 52 -30.39 28.00 3.86
CA PRO A 52 -30.95 29.11 4.63
C PRO A 52 -30.38 29.06 6.07
N GLY A 53 -30.29 30.20 6.76
CA GLY A 53 -29.66 30.30 8.08
C GLY A 53 -30.59 30.76 9.20
N LEU A 54 -29.99 30.97 10.39
CA LEU A 54 -30.60 31.39 11.67
C LEU A 54 -31.40 30.25 12.36
N PHE A 55 -31.47 30.14 13.70
CA PHE A 55 -31.20 31.14 14.75
C PHE A 55 -30.55 30.54 16.04
N ARG A 56 -29.71 31.38 16.69
CA ARG A 56 -29.39 31.50 18.15
C ARG A 56 -28.83 30.34 18.99
N HIS A 57 -27.91 30.75 19.89
CA HIS A 57 -27.41 30.02 21.06
C HIS A 57 -28.49 29.69 22.09
N SER A 58 -28.26 28.62 22.87
CA SER A 58 -28.16 28.74 24.33
C SER A 58 -27.13 27.74 24.89
N SER A 59 -26.58 28.04 26.08
CA SER A 59 -25.60 27.20 26.78
C SER A 59 -26.27 26.56 27.99
N GLU A 60 -25.96 25.30 28.32
CA GLU A 60 -26.02 24.89 29.74
C GLU A 60 -25.09 23.69 30.05
N ARG A 61 -24.45 23.74 31.22
CA ARG A 61 -23.80 22.58 31.86
C ARG A 61 -24.79 22.01 32.88
N ARG A 62 -25.03 20.69 32.89
CA ARG A 62 -25.48 19.99 34.11
C ARG A 62 -24.73 18.68 34.32
N SER A 63 -24.54 18.36 35.60
CA SER A 63 -23.83 17.18 36.12
C SER A 63 -24.86 16.23 36.76
N PHE A 64 -24.41 15.41 37.73
CA PHE A 64 -25.17 14.44 38.53
C PHE A 64 -25.42 13.06 37.88
N LYS A 65 -25.43 11.95 38.62
CA LYS A 65 -24.63 11.52 39.80
C LYS A 65 -24.85 10.01 39.98
N LEU A 66 -24.06 9.36 40.83
CA LEU A 66 -24.25 7.94 41.19
C LEU A 66 -25.57 7.72 41.95
N LEU A 67 -26.14 6.51 41.83
CA LEU A 67 -27.15 5.95 42.73
C LEU A 67 -26.56 4.72 43.43
N ASP A 68 -26.79 4.62 44.74
CA ASP A 68 -26.21 3.59 45.61
C ASP A 68 -27.11 3.41 46.86
N LEU A 69 -27.54 2.17 47.16
CA LEU A 69 -28.13 1.80 48.47
C LEU A 69 -28.41 0.29 48.64
N ARG A 70 -27.73 -0.38 49.58
CA ARG A 70 -28.32 -1.04 50.78
C ARG A 70 -27.25 -1.75 51.65
N LYS A 71 -27.57 -2.07 52.91
CA LYS A 71 -26.64 -2.38 54.02
C LYS A 71 -27.07 -3.58 54.88
N SER A 72 -26.08 -4.27 55.45
CA SER A 72 -26.05 -4.87 56.81
C SER A 72 -24.59 -5.23 57.17
N ASN A 73 -23.96 -4.69 58.23
CA ASN A 73 -23.95 -5.14 59.64
C ASN A 73 -23.48 -6.61 59.81
N LYS A 74 -22.53 -7.01 60.68
CA LYS A 74 -21.70 -6.46 61.82
C LYS A 74 -20.32 -7.18 61.78
N ASP A 75 -19.22 -6.95 62.53
CA ASP A 75 -18.61 -5.96 63.48
C ASP A 75 -17.09 -6.33 63.57
N GLY A 76 -16.14 -5.73 64.31
CA GLY A 76 -16.06 -4.54 65.19
C GLY A 76 -14.97 -4.70 66.29
N VAL A 77 -14.37 -3.59 66.80
CA VAL A 77 -13.43 -3.49 67.98
C VAL A 77 -11.99 -4.05 67.75
N SER A 78 -10.85 -3.41 68.12
CA SER A 78 -10.50 -2.11 68.74
C SER A 78 -9.18 -1.49 68.21
N SER A 79 -8.90 -0.23 68.56
CA SER A 79 -7.69 0.60 68.27
C SER A 79 -6.95 0.95 69.61
N PRO A 80 -6.00 1.91 69.77
CA PRO A 80 -5.44 3.00 68.91
C PRO A 80 -3.85 3.03 68.87
N SER A 81 -3.08 4.02 68.36
CA SER A 81 -3.26 5.48 68.37
C SER A 81 -2.27 6.34 67.53
N LYS A 82 -2.67 7.62 67.30
CA LYS A 82 -1.88 8.86 67.07
C LYS A 82 -1.14 9.15 65.73
N ALA A 83 -1.80 10.01 64.93
CA ALA A 83 -1.39 11.40 64.59
C ALA A 83 -0.59 11.75 63.30
N SER A 84 -1.34 12.32 62.33
CA SER A 84 -0.98 13.51 61.51
C SER A 84 0.08 13.37 60.39
N PRO A 85 0.15 14.30 59.41
CA PRO A 85 -0.80 14.43 58.29
C PRO A 85 -0.12 14.19 56.91
N PRO A 86 -0.88 13.95 55.82
CA PRO A 86 -0.29 13.61 54.52
C PRO A 86 0.26 14.83 53.76
N SER A 87 1.54 14.75 53.38
CA SER A 87 2.18 15.66 52.41
C SER A 87 2.00 15.14 50.98
N THR A 88 1.85 16.05 50.01
CA THR A 88 1.69 15.73 48.57
C THR A 88 2.94 15.10 47.95
N PRO A 89 2.84 13.97 47.22
CA PRO A 89 3.93 13.43 46.42
C PRO A 89 4.03 14.09 45.04
N SER A 90 5.26 14.29 44.57
CA SER A 90 5.60 14.81 43.24
C SER A 90 5.58 13.73 42.15
N SER A 91 5.83 14.14 40.89
CA SER A 91 5.92 13.27 39.71
C SER A 91 6.88 12.07 39.90
N PRO A 92 6.57 10.88 39.34
CA PRO A 92 7.47 9.72 39.37
C PRO A 92 8.58 9.83 38.33
N ASP A 93 9.76 9.29 38.64
CA ASP A 93 10.81 8.96 37.68
C ASP A 93 11.74 7.84 38.24
N GLU A 94 11.39 6.57 38.01
CA GLU A 94 12.33 5.45 38.06
C GLU A 94 11.95 4.41 37.00
N THR A 95 12.79 4.24 35.99
CA THR A 95 12.72 3.11 35.04
C THR A 95 13.79 2.08 35.40
N LEU A 96 13.37 0.92 35.91
CA LEU A 96 14.28 -0.19 36.25
C LEU A 96 15.04 -0.65 35.00
N SER A 97 16.37 -0.45 35.01
CA SER A 97 17.25 -0.78 33.89
C SER A 97 18.01 -2.09 34.14
N LEU A 98 17.83 -3.06 33.25
CA LEU A 98 18.58 -4.32 33.29
C LEU A 98 19.98 -4.15 32.67
N PRO A 99 21.06 -4.66 33.28
CA PRO A 99 22.42 -4.49 32.78
C PRO A 99 22.71 -5.42 31.59
N GLY A 100 22.84 -4.86 30.38
CA GLY A 100 23.27 -5.61 29.20
C GLY A 100 23.50 -4.80 27.92
N ASP A 101 22.70 -3.77 27.66
CA ASP A 101 22.67 -3.09 26.34
C ASP A 101 23.73 -1.99 26.11
N SER A 102 24.60 -1.74 27.09
CA SER A 102 25.53 -0.59 27.11
C SER A 102 26.70 -0.63 26.10
N GLN A 103 26.68 -1.55 25.12
CA GLN A 103 27.65 -1.57 24.01
C GLN A 103 27.07 -1.43 22.58
N GLN A 104 25.75 -1.62 22.35
CA GLN A 104 25.23 -1.54 20.98
C GLN A 104 24.97 -0.10 20.48
N SER A 105 24.85 0.87 21.39
CA SER A 105 24.40 2.25 21.12
C SER A 105 25.29 3.10 20.17
N ARG A 106 26.53 2.68 19.84
CA ARG A 106 27.49 3.54 19.08
C ARG A 106 28.20 2.92 17.88
N ARG A 107 27.66 1.86 17.26
CA ARG A 107 28.03 1.54 15.86
C ARG A 107 27.10 2.25 14.89
N ARG A 108 27.57 3.35 14.26
CA ARG A 108 26.95 3.86 13.01
C ARG A 108 26.97 2.72 11.99
N LYS A 109 25.81 2.18 11.61
CA LYS A 109 25.72 1.19 10.53
C LYS A 109 26.31 1.82 9.27
N LYS A 110 27.35 1.18 8.70
CA LYS A 110 28.00 1.63 7.47
C LYS A 110 26.99 1.53 6.33
N ILE A 111 26.89 2.56 5.48
CA ILE A 111 26.00 2.53 4.31
C ILE A 111 26.46 1.37 3.39
N PRO A 112 25.55 0.49 2.90
CA PRO A 112 25.92 -0.66 2.05
C PRO A 112 26.64 -0.25 0.77
N LYS A 113 27.41 -1.18 0.18
CA LYS A 113 28.22 -0.89 -1.01
C LYS A 113 27.34 -0.55 -2.20
N VAL A 114 26.25 -1.29 -2.42
CA VAL A 114 25.29 -1.05 -3.50
C VAL A 114 24.63 0.32 -3.37
N VAL A 115 24.26 0.72 -2.15
CA VAL A 115 23.65 2.04 -1.88
C VAL A 115 24.62 3.17 -2.23
N LEU A 116 25.93 3.00 -1.97
CA LEU A 116 26.95 3.97 -2.39
C LEU A 116 27.12 4.02 -3.93
N LYS A 117 27.03 2.87 -4.63
CA LYS A 117 27.05 2.80 -6.11
C LYS A 117 25.81 3.49 -6.72
N ILE A 118 24.62 3.15 -6.24
CA ILE A 118 23.34 3.78 -6.62
C ILE A 118 23.39 5.30 -6.36
N ASN A 119 23.89 5.72 -5.19
CA ASN A 119 24.09 7.14 -4.87
C ASN A 119 24.97 7.85 -5.92
N ALA A 120 26.09 7.24 -6.31
CA ALA A 120 27.01 7.81 -7.30
C ALA A 120 26.36 7.98 -8.69
N ILE A 121 25.57 6.99 -9.14
CA ILE A 121 24.83 7.07 -10.42
C ILE A 121 23.85 8.27 -10.40
N TYR A 122 23.07 8.42 -9.33
CA TYR A 122 22.18 9.58 -9.16
C TYR A 122 22.93 10.91 -9.07
N GLU A 123 24.04 10.98 -8.34
CA GLU A 123 24.87 12.20 -8.23
C GLU A 123 25.43 12.62 -9.59
N ALA A 124 25.94 11.66 -10.39
CA ALA A 124 26.50 11.90 -11.72
C ALA A 124 25.45 12.42 -12.71
N ARG A 125 24.28 11.77 -12.81
CA ARG A 125 23.19 12.20 -13.71
C ARG A 125 22.58 13.53 -13.26
N ARG A 126 22.50 13.81 -11.96
CA ARG A 126 21.99 15.08 -11.40
C ARG A 126 22.93 16.26 -11.60
N GLY A 127 24.20 16.13 -11.19
CA GLY A 127 25.18 17.21 -11.13
C GLY A 127 24.99 18.17 -9.95
N LYS A 128 25.73 19.29 -9.94
CA LYS A 128 25.91 20.20 -8.77
C LYS A 128 24.63 20.87 -8.20
N LYS A 129 23.44 20.70 -8.79
CA LYS A 129 22.19 21.38 -8.38
C LYS A 129 21.48 20.69 -7.17
N LYS A 130 22.21 20.37 -6.10
CA LYS A 130 21.65 19.85 -4.81
C LYS A 130 20.72 20.89 -4.15
N VAL A 131 19.81 20.46 -3.26
CA VAL A 131 19.16 21.33 -2.26
C VAL A 131 20.23 21.89 -1.31
N LYS A 132 20.07 23.11 -0.79
CA LYS A 132 20.91 23.63 0.32
C LYS A 132 20.17 23.38 1.64
N ARG A 133 20.89 22.87 2.64
CA ARG A 133 20.40 22.87 4.03
C ARG A 133 20.48 24.31 4.53
N ILE A 134 19.33 24.96 4.72
CA ILE A 134 19.24 26.31 5.27
C ILE A 134 19.12 26.16 6.78
N SER A 135 20.00 26.83 7.54
CA SER A 135 19.87 26.97 8.98
C SER A 135 18.72 27.93 9.29
N GLN A 136 17.68 27.46 9.97
CA GLN A 136 16.62 28.31 10.51
C GLN A 136 17.12 29.04 11.77
N SER A 137 17.92 30.08 11.58
CA SER A 137 18.04 31.16 12.55
C SER A 137 16.84 32.09 12.37
N LEU A 138 15.91 32.10 13.34
CA LEU A 138 14.74 32.96 13.32
C LEU A 138 15.13 34.40 13.70
N GLU A 139 15.80 35.10 12.79
CA GLU A 139 16.09 36.53 12.95
C GLU A 139 14.98 37.37 12.32
N THR A 140 14.10 37.90 13.18
CA THR A 140 13.13 38.93 12.81
C THR A 140 13.85 40.24 12.49
N SER A 141 14.24 40.44 11.23
CA SER A 141 14.80 41.70 10.74
C SER A 141 14.08 42.22 9.49
N THR A 142 13.48 43.39 9.61
CA THR A 142 12.83 44.13 8.52
C THR A 142 13.88 44.81 7.64
N GLY A 143 14.44 44.08 6.66
CA GLY A 143 15.49 44.57 5.77
C GLY A 143 15.16 44.45 4.28
N ARG A 144 15.33 45.55 3.50
CA ARG A 144 15.20 45.53 2.03
C ARG A 144 16.36 44.73 1.40
N GLY A 145 16.05 43.66 0.65
CA GLY A 145 17.06 42.72 0.13
C GLY A 145 16.94 42.38 -1.36
N ASN A 146 17.36 43.30 -2.24
CA ASN A 146 17.75 43.10 -3.65
C ASN A 146 17.17 41.90 -4.44
N TYR A 147 16.07 42.14 -5.16
CA TYR A 147 15.57 41.26 -6.22
C TYR A 147 16.52 41.20 -7.44
N ARG A 148 17.62 40.45 -7.36
CA ARG A 148 18.42 40.11 -8.56
C ARG A 148 17.70 39.05 -9.39
N LEU A 149 17.03 39.52 -10.44
CA LEU A 149 16.32 38.71 -11.44
C LEU A 149 17.29 37.74 -12.15
N PHE A 150 17.25 36.45 -11.79
CA PHE A 150 18.01 35.41 -12.47
C PHE A 150 17.44 35.08 -13.87
N LYS A 151 17.82 35.91 -14.86
CA LYS A 151 17.65 35.60 -16.28
C LYS A 151 18.47 34.36 -16.69
N SER A 152 18.10 33.79 -17.84
CA SER A 152 18.89 32.86 -18.66
C SER A 152 19.51 31.65 -17.94
N ASP A 153 18.66 30.67 -17.64
CA ASP A 153 19.03 29.24 -17.76
C ASP A 153 17.88 28.59 -18.57
N VAL A 154 17.82 28.94 -19.87
CA VAL A 154 16.75 28.56 -20.80
C VAL A 154 17.18 27.32 -21.56
N LYS A 155 16.78 26.16 -21.03
CA LYS A 155 16.19 25.17 -21.93
C LYS A 155 14.77 25.63 -22.21
N SER A 156 14.44 25.80 -23.49
CA SER A 156 13.08 26.04 -23.95
C SER A 156 12.28 24.75 -23.77
N ASN A 157 11.54 24.65 -22.68
CA ASN A 157 10.43 23.70 -22.58
C ASN A 157 9.52 23.94 -23.80
N SER A 158 9.15 22.90 -24.55
CA SER A 158 8.28 23.07 -25.71
C SER A 158 6.88 23.54 -25.27
N ALA A 159 6.13 24.19 -26.16
CA ALA A 159 4.73 24.55 -25.89
C ALA A 159 3.88 23.31 -25.54
N GLN A 160 4.23 22.14 -26.11
CA GLN A 160 3.65 20.84 -25.81
C GLN A 160 3.95 20.38 -24.37
N GLU A 161 5.19 20.53 -23.88
CA GLU A 161 5.50 20.35 -22.46
C GLU A 161 4.75 21.36 -21.56
N VAL A 162 4.52 22.59 -22.03
CA VAL A 162 3.74 23.59 -21.28
C VAL A 162 2.30 23.09 -21.10
N TYR A 163 1.66 22.71 -22.21
CA TYR A 163 0.29 22.23 -22.29
C TYR A 163 0.04 20.93 -21.50
N ALA A 164 0.85 19.88 -21.70
CA ALA A 164 0.64 18.58 -21.06
C ALA A 164 0.66 18.64 -19.52
N HIS A 165 1.53 19.48 -18.96
CA HIS A 165 1.56 19.75 -17.52
C HIS A 165 0.31 20.47 -17.02
N SER A 166 -0.22 21.43 -17.80
CA SER A 166 -1.47 22.12 -17.48
C SER A 166 -2.63 21.14 -17.44
N GLN A 167 -2.71 20.22 -18.41
CA GLN A 167 -3.74 19.19 -18.43
C GLN A 167 -3.63 18.25 -17.23
N ARG A 168 -2.43 17.75 -16.90
CA ARG A 168 -2.22 16.91 -15.69
C ARG A 168 -2.63 17.59 -14.38
N LEU A 169 -2.37 18.90 -14.24
CA LEU A 169 -2.83 19.66 -13.07
C LEU A 169 -4.35 19.69 -13.00
N VAL A 170 -5.04 20.00 -14.10
CA VAL A 170 -6.51 20.00 -14.15
C VAL A 170 -7.08 18.61 -13.86
N GLN A 171 -6.50 17.55 -14.44
CA GLN A 171 -6.90 16.15 -14.23
C GLN A 171 -6.84 15.77 -12.74
N ILE A 172 -5.69 15.98 -12.09
CA ILE A 172 -5.50 15.63 -10.67
C ILE A 172 -6.34 16.54 -9.74
N GLN A 173 -6.43 17.85 -10.00
CA GLN A 173 -7.27 18.75 -9.21
C GLN A 173 -8.78 18.51 -9.40
N SER A 174 -9.18 17.83 -10.48
CA SER A 174 -10.55 17.34 -10.65
C SER A 174 -10.82 16.13 -9.77
N MET A 175 -9.95 15.12 -9.80
CA MET A 175 -10.08 13.90 -8.99
C MET A 175 -10.07 14.20 -7.48
N LEU A 176 -9.20 15.09 -7.01
CA LEU A 176 -9.06 15.42 -5.58
C LEU A 176 -10.28 16.13 -4.97
N LYS A 177 -11.17 16.70 -5.78
CA LYS A 177 -12.43 17.28 -5.30
C LYS A 177 -13.44 16.21 -4.87
N GLN A 178 -13.20 14.95 -5.23
CA GLN A 178 -14.13 13.84 -5.02
C GLN A 178 -13.78 12.97 -3.80
N THR A 179 -12.56 13.08 -3.24
CA THR A 179 -12.04 12.12 -2.23
C THR A 179 -11.99 12.70 -0.81
N GLY A 180 -12.96 12.35 0.02
CA GLY A 180 -13.04 12.76 1.43
C GLY A 180 -12.34 11.80 2.40
N ARG A 181 -11.26 12.29 3.04
CA ARG A 181 -10.40 11.60 4.05
C ARG A 181 -9.35 10.65 3.46
N TYR A 182 -8.23 10.54 4.18
CA TYR A 182 -7.08 9.67 3.88
C TYR A 182 -7.07 8.49 4.86
N ARG A 183 -6.47 7.36 4.49
CA ARG A 183 -6.09 6.28 5.42
C ARG A 183 -4.71 5.71 5.06
N THR A 184 -3.97 5.29 6.07
CA THR A 184 -2.74 4.50 5.92
C THR A 184 -2.89 3.23 6.76
N LEU A 185 -2.23 2.15 6.34
CA LEU A 185 -2.20 0.90 7.09
C LEU A 185 -1.67 1.09 8.52
N GLU A 186 -0.73 2.02 8.72
CA GLU A 186 -0.24 2.40 10.05
C GLU A 186 -1.36 3.05 10.89
N ARG A 187 -2.21 3.91 10.30
CA ARG A 187 -3.35 4.52 11.01
C ARG A 187 -4.40 3.47 11.38
N ASP A 188 -4.76 2.57 10.46
CA ASP A 188 -5.72 1.49 10.73
C ASP A 188 -5.23 0.57 11.86
N LEU A 189 -3.95 0.18 11.83
CA LEU A 189 -3.33 -0.62 12.89
C LEU A 189 -3.24 0.11 14.24
N MET A 190 -3.07 1.43 14.24
CA MET A 190 -3.06 2.25 15.47
C MET A 190 -4.47 2.52 16.03
N GLU A 191 -5.49 2.65 15.17
CA GLU A 191 -6.87 2.95 15.58
C GLU A 191 -7.64 1.71 16.10
N LEU A 192 -7.33 0.51 15.61
CA LEU A 192 -8.17 -0.68 15.81
C LEU A 192 -7.71 -1.66 16.91
N GLN A 193 -6.44 -1.60 17.35
CA GLN A 193 -5.86 -2.56 18.33
C GLN A 193 -6.09 -4.06 18.00
N GLU A 194 -6.28 -4.44 16.73
CA GLU A 194 -6.56 -5.83 16.35
C GLU A 194 -5.27 -6.67 16.26
N TRP A 195 -4.99 -7.44 17.32
CA TRP A 195 -3.82 -8.31 17.44
C TRP A 195 -3.93 -9.66 16.70
N ARG A 196 -4.91 -9.84 15.79
CA ARG A 196 -5.12 -11.12 15.07
C ARG A 196 -4.31 -11.14 13.77
N LEU A 197 -3.62 -12.25 13.51
CA LEU A 197 -2.86 -12.45 12.26
C LEU A 197 -3.73 -12.50 11.01
N PHE A 198 -4.97 -13.00 11.12
CA PHE A 198 -5.93 -13.02 10.03
C PHE A 198 -7.37 -12.94 10.57
N GLU A 199 -8.31 -12.49 9.75
CA GLU A 199 -9.74 -12.36 10.13
C GLU A 199 -10.44 -13.70 10.01
N PHE A 200 -10.27 -14.38 8.87
CA PHE A 200 -10.82 -15.71 8.60
C PHE A 200 -10.05 -16.44 7.48
N PHE A 201 -10.22 -17.75 7.44
CA PHE A 201 -9.63 -18.68 6.49
C PHE A 201 -10.76 -19.49 5.86
N VAL A 202 -10.75 -19.63 4.54
CA VAL A 202 -11.76 -20.40 3.80
C VAL A 202 -11.12 -21.36 2.81
N VAL A 203 -11.80 -22.48 2.56
CA VAL A 203 -11.54 -23.37 1.43
C VAL A 203 -12.69 -23.19 0.44
N VAL A 204 -12.35 -22.93 -0.81
CA VAL A 204 -13.30 -22.75 -1.92
C VAL A 204 -13.11 -23.88 -2.93
N ALA A 205 -14.20 -24.47 -3.40
CA ALA A 205 -14.20 -25.50 -4.44
C ALA A 205 -15.20 -25.16 -5.55
N LEU A 206 -14.98 -25.74 -6.74
CA LEU A 206 -15.89 -25.62 -7.89
C LEU A 206 -16.96 -26.73 -7.85
N HIS A 207 -18.23 -26.35 -7.86
CA HIS A 207 -19.37 -27.26 -7.99
C HIS A 207 -20.10 -27.07 -9.31
N VAL A 208 -20.65 -28.15 -9.89
CA VAL A 208 -21.48 -28.10 -11.09
C VAL A 208 -22.85 -27.53 -10.73
N ARG A 209 -23.27 -26.44 -11.39
CA ARG A 209 -24.63 -25.92 -11.22
C ARG A 209 -25.63 -26.89 -11.85
N LYS A 210 -26.63 -27.32 -11.06
CA LYS A 210 -27.68 -28.27 -11.49
C LYS A 210 -28.43 -27.79 -12.74
N GLU A 211 -28.51 -26.48 -12.94
CA GLU A 211 -29.04 -25.83 -14.12
C GLU A 211 -27.88 -25.24 -14.94
N GLY A 212 -27.73 -25.70 -16.19
CA GLY A 212 -26.78 -25.15 -17.16
C GLY A 212 -25.34 -25.67 -17.09
N GLY A 213 -24.99 -26.57 -16.16
CA GLY A 213 -23.73 -27.33 -16.16
C GLY A 213 -22.44 -26.54 -15.87
N ALA A 214 -22.50 -25.20 -15.83
CA ALA A 214 -21.36 -24.35 -15.52
C ALA A 214 -20.86 -24.52 -14.08
N TYR A 215 -19.55 -24.41 -13.88
CA TYR A 215 -18.96 -24.43 -12.54
C TYR A 215 -19.21 -23.12 -11.78
N VAL A 216 -19.53 -23.24 -10.50
CA VAL A 216 -19.71 -22.14 -9.54
C VAL A 216 -18.77 -22.37 -8.36
N PRO A 217 -17.97 -21.37 -7.94
CA PRO A 217 -17.12 -21.48 -6.76
C PRO A 217 -17.93 -21.24 -5.48
N GLU A 218 -17.79 -22.12 -4.50
CA GLU A 218 -18.49 -22.04 -3.21
C GLU A 218 -17.54 -22.35 -2.04
N VAL A 219 -17.81 -21.77 -0.86
CA VAL A 219 -17.04 -22.04 0.37
C VAL A 219 -17.42 -23.41 0.93
N THR A 220 -16.49 -24.35 0.93
CA THR A 220 -16.70 -25.71 1.50
C THR A 220 -16.27 -25.81 2.97
N GLN A 221 -15.33 -24.96 3.40
CA GLN A 221 -14.87 -24.90 4.80
C GLN A 221 -14.56 -23.45 5.20
N GLN A 222 -14.83 -23.10 6.46
CA GLN A 222 -14.51 -21.80 7.04
C GLN A 222 -13.92 -21.96 8.45
N PHE A 223 -12.95 -21.12 8.79
CA PHE A 223 -12.41 -20.95 10.13
C PHE A 223 -12.21 -19.45 10.45
N PRO A 224 -12.71 -18.92 11.58
CA PRO A 224 -13.53 -19.59 12.60
C PRO A 224 -14.94 -19.93 12.10
N LEU A 225 -15.52 -21.00 12.66
CA LEU A 225 -16.86 -21.51 12.33
C LEU A 225 -18.02 -20.60 12.79
N LYS A 226 -17.73 -19.64 13.66
CA LYS A 226 -18.67 -18.62 14.13
C LYS A 226 -17.94 -17.28 14.10
N LEU A 227 -18.54 -16.27 13.48
CA LEU A 227 -18.08 -14.89 13.57
C LEU A 227 -18.60 -14.27 14.88
N ASP A 228 -17.72 -13.61 15.63
CA ASP A 228 -18.10 -12.92 16.87
C ASP A 228 -19.00 -11.71 16.55
N LYS A 229 -20.09 -11.58 17.31
CA LYS A 229 -21.25 -10.79 16.91
C LYS A 229 -21.13 -9.30 17.23
N GLN A 230 -20.60 -8.51 16.29
CA GLN A 230 -20.89 -7.08 16.21
C GLN A 230 -21.76 -6.76 14.98
N PHE A 231 -22.94 -6.19 15.23
CA PHE A 231 -24.03 -6.11 14.24
C PHE A 231 -23.74 -5.27 12.98
N LYS A 232 -22.79 -4.32 13.02
CA LYS A 232 -22.32 -3.63 11.79
C LYS A 232 -21.37 -4.51 10.98
N PHE A 233 -20.35 -5.05 11.63
CA PHE A 233 -19.31 -5.90 11.03
C PHE A 233 -19.89 -7.15 10.33
N MET A 234 -21.02 -7.68 10.85
CA MET A 234 -21.76 -8.80 10.27
C MET A 234 -22.02 -8.64 8.76
N ARG A 235 -22.69 -7.56 8.31
CA ARG A 235 -23.10 -7.44 6.90
C ARG A 235 -21.92 -7.29 5.94
N GLU A 236 -20.98 -6.41 6.26
CA GLU A 236 -19.76 -6.25 5.46
C GLU A 236 -19.00 -7.57 5.34
N THR A 237 -18.88 -8.35 6.42
CA THR A 237 -18.18 -9.64 6.41
C THR A 237 -18.96 -10.71 5.65
N GLU A 238 -20.28 -10.75 5.79
CA GLU A 238 -21.16 -11.69 5.07
C GLU A 238 -21.11 -11.45 3.55
N ASP A 239 -21.16 -10.18 3.12
CA ASP A 239 -21.09 -9.81 1.70
C ASP A 239 -19.67 -9.98 1.12
N GLN A 240 -18.62 -9.81 1.94
CA GLN A 240 -17.26 -10.22 1.58
C GLN A 240 -17.14 -11.74 1.40
N LEU A 241 -17.73 -12.55 2.28
CA LEU A 241 -17.75 -14.01 2.16
C LEU A 241 -18.51 -14.48 0.90
N LYS A 242 -19.55 -13.76 0.46
CA LYS A 242 -20.22 -13.99 -0.84
C LYS A 242 -19.37 -13.57 -2.05
N ALA A 243 -18.46 -12.61 -1.88
CA ALA A 243 -17.58 -12.15 -2.94
C ALA A 243 -16.37 -13.08 -3.14
N ILE A 244 -15.73 -13.52 -2.05
CA ILE A 244 -14.45 -14.24 -2.05
C ILE A 244 -14.38 -15.44 -3.00
N PRO A 245 -15.39 -16.34 -3.11
CA PRO A 245 -15.34 -17.45 -4.06
C PRO A 245 -15.10 -17.02 -5.52
N LYS A 246 -15.65 -15.85 -5.92
CA LYS A 246 -15.45 -15.26 -7.25
C LYS A 246 -14.01 -14.75 -7.45
N PHE A 247 -13.34 -14.34 -6.37
CA PHE A 247 -11.92 -13.94 -6.38
C PHE A 247 -10.95 -15.12 -6.28
N CYS A 248 -11.37 -16.23 -5.67
CA CYS A 248 -10.63 -17.49 -5.68
C CYS A 248 -10.68 -18.19 -7.07
N PHE A 249 -11.78 -18.02 -7.80
CA PHE A 249 -11.96 -18.55 -9.15
C PHE A 249 -12.55 -17.48 -10.11
N PRO A 250 -11.78 -16.44 -10.48
CA PRO A 250 -12.19 -15.48 -11.52
C PRO A 250 -12.36 -16.18 -12.88
N ASP A 251 -11.63 -17.27 -13.07
CA ASP A 251 -11.54 -18.19 -14.20
C ASP A 251 -12.53 -19.37 -14.11
N ALA A 252 -13.51 -19.38 -13.18
CA ALA A 252 -14.38 -20.54 -12.91
C ALA A 252 -15.02 -21.20 -14.14
N ARG A 253 -15.29 -20.45 -15.22
CA ARG A 253 -15.90 -20.94 -16.47
C ARG A 253 -14.91 -21.66 -17.40
N ASP A 254 -13.62 -21.41 -17.23
CA ASP A 254 -12.54 -21.90 -18.09
C ASP A 254 -12.02 -23.28 -17.61
N TRP A 255 -12.46 -23.72 -16.42
CA TRP A 255 -12.03 -24.95 -15.76
C TRP A 255 -12.67 -26.23 -16.31
N ASN A 256 -11.86 -27.30 -16.34
CA ASN A 256 -12.24 -28.67 -16.64
C ASN A 256 -11.57 -29.61 -15.61
N HIS A 257 -12.07 -30.84 -15.44
CA HIS A 257 -11.43 -31.80 -14.53
C HIS A 257 -10.07 -32.28 -15.09
N ILE A 258 -9.03 -32.23 -14.25
CA ILE A 258 -7.63 -32.53 -14.62
C ILE A 258 -6.99 -33.57 -13.70
N CYS A 259 -5.93 -34.22 -14.18
CA CYS A 259 -5.16 -35.24 -13.43
C CYS A 259 -3.91 -34.67 -12.74
N GLN A 260 -3.40 -33.51 -13.19
CA GLN A 260 -2.15 -32.91 -12.72
C GLN A 260 -2.29 -31.38 -12.73
N PHE A 261 -1.82 -30.72 -11.67
CA PHE A 261 -1.76 -29.26 -11.54
C PHE A 261 -0.57 -28.90 -10.66
N THR A 262 0.28 -27.96 -11.11
CA THR A 262 1.27 -27.33 -10.24
C THR A 262 0.56 -26.29 -9.39
N SER A 263 0.72 -26.33 -8.06
CA SER A 263 0.01 -25.41 -7.18
C SER A 263 0.36 -23.95 -7.47
N GLU A 264 -0.66 -23.09 -7.49
CA GLU A 264 -0.54 -21.68 -7.86
C GLU A 264 -0.75 -20.80 -6.61
N THR A 265 0.21 -19.94 -6.31
CA THR A 265 0.06 -18.89 -5.30
C THR A 265 -0.33 -17.59 -5.98
N PHE A 266 -1.40 -16.96 -5.51
CA PHE A 266 -1.80 -15.63 -5.93
C PHE A 266 -2.45 -14.88 -4.77
N SER A 267 -2.76 -13.60 -4.95
CA SER A 267 -3.56 -12.87 -3.97
C SER A 267 -4.42 -11.77 -4.58
N PHE A 268 -5.61 -11.59 -4.02
CA PHE A 268 -6.51 -10.50 -4.33
C PHE A 268 -6.56 -9.49 -3.17
N VAL A 269 -7.14 -8.33 -3.42
CA VAL A 269 -7.41 -7.31 -2.40
C VAL A 269 -8.85 -6.83 -2.55
N LEU A 270 -9.57 -6.84 -1.44
CA LEU A 270 -10.86 -6.17 -1.30
C LEU A 270 -10.60 -4.79 -0.71
N THR A 271 -10.98 -3.73 -1.43
CA THR A 271 -10.93 -2.34 -0.94
C THR A 271 -12.33 -1.97 -0.45
N GLY A 272 -12.46 -1.54 0.80
CA GLY A 272 -13.72 -1.06 1.38
C GLY A 272 -14.00 0.41 1.02
N GLU A 273 -15.25 0.86 1.24
CA GLU A 273 -15.69 2.24 0.97
C GLU A 273 -14.86 3.30 1.73
N ASP A 274 -14.36 2.93 2.91
CA ASP A 274 -13.53 3.78 3.76
C ASP A 274 -12.03 3.76 3.41
N GLY A 275 -11.66 3.07 2.33
CA GLY A 275 -10.28 2.86 1.89
C GLY A 275 -9.54 1.71 2.59
N SER A 276 -10.17 1.01 3.55
CA SER A 276 -9.57 -0.15 4.21
C SER A 276 -9.29 -1.29 3.22
N ARG A 277 -8.25 -2.10 3.48
CA ARG A 277 -7.85 -3.21 2.60
C ARG A 277 -7.82 -4.53 3.34
N ARG A 278 -8.41 -5.55 2.71
CA ARG A 278 -8.31 -6.97 3.10
C ARG A 278 -7.64 -7.74 1.98
N PHE A 279 -6.52 -8.37 2.30
CA PHE A 279 -5.72 -9.18 1.39
C PHE A 279 -6.17 -10.63 1.49
N GLY A 280 -6.58 -11.22 0.37
CA GLY A 280 -6.90 -12.64 0.25
C GLY A 280 -5.71 -13.40 -0.32
N TYR A 281 -4.98 -14.12 0.53
CA TYR A 281 -3.81 -14.91 0.17
C TYR A 281 -4.23 -16.32 -0.25
N CYS A 282 -4.06 -16.67 -1.52
CA CYS A 282 -4.59 -17.90 -2.10
C CYS A 282 -3.49 -18.90 -2.46
N ARG A 283 -3.65 -20.16 -2.04
CA ARG A 283 -2.97 -21.34 -2.59
C ARG A 283 -4.01 -22.20 -3.30
N ARG A 284 -3.91 -22.28 -4.63
CA ARG A 284 -4.70 -23.15 -5.48
C ARG A 284 -3.98 -24.49 -5.64
N LEU A 285 -4.64 -25.60 -5.33
CA LEU A 285 -4.05 -26.94 -5.40
C LEU A 285 -5.07 -27.98 -5.88
N LEU A 286 -4.60 -29.11 -6.40
CA LEU A 286 -5.47 -30.23 -6.78
C LEU A 286 -5.66 -31.18 -5.59
N PRO A 287 -6.90 -31.55 -5.23
CA PRO A 287 -7.15 -32.54 -4.18
C PRO A 287 -6.50 -33.90 -4.47
N SER A 288 -5.77 -34.45 -3.50
CA SER A 288 -5.19 -35.79 -3.56
C SER A 288 -6.27 -36.86 -3.73
N GLY A 289 -6.26 -37.59 -4.84
CA GLY A 289 -7.24 -38.63 -5.15
C GLY A 289 -6.91 -39.41 -6.42
N LYS A 290 -7.65 -40.50 -6.68
CA LYS A 290 -7.56 -41.27 -7.93
C LYS A 290 -8.58 -40.75 -8.94
N GLY A 291 -8.14 -40.09 -10.01
CA GLY A 291 -9.01 -39.69 -11.14
C GLY A 291 -8.80 -38.25 -11.59
N ARG A 292 -9.81 -37.71 -12.29
CA ARG A 292 -9.83 -36.31 -12.75
C ARG A 292 -10.56 -35.43 -11.72
N CYS A 293 -9.82 -34.56 -11.04
CA CYS A 293 -10.34 -33.68 -10.00
C CYS A 293 -10.47 -32.24 -10.48
N LEU A 294 -11.22 -31.42 -9.74
CA LEU A 294 -11.20 -29.96 -9.84
C LEU A 294 -10.32 -29.40 -8.71
N PRO A 295 -9.64 -28.26 -8.91
CA PRO A 295 -8.84 -27.62 -7.86
C PRO A 295 -9.69 -27.13 -6.68
N GLU A 296 -9.06 -27.08 -5.51
CA GLU A 296 -9.49 -26.30 -4.34
C GLU A 296 -8.61 -25.05 -4.20
N VAL A 297 -9.16 -23.97 -3.64
CA VAL A 297 -8.39 -22.78 -3.26
C VAL A 297 -8.48 -22.56 -1.75
N TYR A 298 -7.31 -22.53 -1.13
CA TYR A 298 -7.09 -22.22 0.27
C TYR A 298 -6.80 -20.74 0.41
N CYS A 299 -7.69 -19.98 1.05
CA CYS A 299 -7.58 -18.53 1.17
C CYS A 299 -7.52 -18.07 2.63
N ILE A 300 -6.42 -17.40 3.01
CA ILE A 300 -6.32 -16.64 4.27
C ILE A 300 -6.69 -15.19 3.97
N VAL A 301 -7.63 -14.60 4.72
CA VAL A 301 -7.99 -13.19 4.59
C VAL A 301 -7.52 -12.39 5.80
N SER A 302 -6.72 -11.36 5.57
CA SER A 302 -6.15 -10.50 6.61
C SER A 302 -6.04 -9.05 6.15
N ARG A 303 -6.09 -8.10 7.10
CA ARG A 303 -5.76 -6.68 6.86
C ARG A 303 -4.25 -6.43 6.74
N LEU A 304 -3.44 -7.42 7.09
CA LEU A 304 -1.98 -7.35 7.06
C LEU A 304 -1.44 -7.64 5.66
N GLY A 305 -0.67 -6.70 5.09
CA GLY A 305 0.06 -6.86 3.83
C GLY A 305 1.35 -7.70 3.97
N CYS A 306 1.27 -8.91 4.51
CA CYS A 306 2.43 -9.73 4.91
C CYS A 306 2.69 -10.96 4.01
N PHE A 307 2.88 -10.77 2.71
CA PHE A 307 2.95 -11.83 1.70
C PHE A 307 3.85 -13.02 2.05
N ASN A 308 5.12 -12.81 2.43
CA ASN A 308 6.03 -13.92 2.76
C ASN A 308 5.64 -14.66 4.05
N LEU A 309 4.92 -14.00 4.96
CA LEU A 309 4.39 -14.63 6.18
C LEU A 309 3.20 -15.53 5.83
N PHE A 310 2.26 -15.06 5.02
CA PHE A 310 1.10 -15.86 4.61
C PHE A 310 1.43 -16.95 3.59
N SER A 311 2.41 -16.74 2.70
CA SER A 311 2.92 -17.82 1.85
C SER A 311 3.45 -18.97 2.69
N LYS A 312 4.30 -18.70 3.69
CA LYS A 312 4.82 -19.73 4.60
C LYS A 312 3.73 -20.48 5.38
N ILE A 313 2.65 -19.80 5.75
CA ILE A 313 1.48 -20.46 6.35
C ILE A 313 0.78 -21.35 5.32
N LEU A 314 0.62 -20.89 4.07
CA LEU A 314 0.00 -21.67 2.99
C LEU A 314 0.85 -22.88 2.55
N ASP A 315 2.17 -22.77 2.56
CA ASP A 315 3.10 -23.89 2.35
C ASP A 315 2.90 -24.97 3.42
N GLU A 316 2.77 -24.55 4.67
CA GLU A 316 2.50 -25.42 5.82
C GLU A 316 1.03 -25.92 5.86
N VAL A 317 0.07 -25.26 5.19
CA VAL A 317 -1.28 -25.79 4.92
C VAL A 317 -1.23 -26.89 3.85
N GLU A 318 -0.53 -26.65 2.74
CA GLU A 318 -0.41 -27.62 1.63
C GLU A 318 0.28 -28.90 2.10
N LYS A 319 1.40 -28.77 2.82
CA LYS A 319 2.10 -29.88 3.50
C LYS A 319 1.16 -30.71 4.40
N ARG A 320 0.28 -30.05 5.18
CA ARG A 320 -0.69 -30.75 6.04
C ARG A 320 -1.83 -31.39 5.25
N ARG A 321 -2.34 -30.74 4.20
CA ARG A 321 -3.38 -31.31 3.32
C ARG A 321 -2.90 -32.57 2.59
N MET A 322 -1.61 -32.68 2.26
CA MET A 322 -1.03 -33.91 1.70
C MET A 322 -1.00 -35.10 2.67
N ILE A 323 -1.00 -34.85 3.98
CA ILE A 323 -1.08 -35.90 5.02
C ILE A 323 -2.55 -36.21 5.37
N SER A 324 -3.33 -35.17 5.72
CA SER A 324 -4.77 -35.28 5.92
C SER A 324 -5.44 -33.90 5.96
N PRO A 325 -6.58 -33.68 5.27
CA PRO A 325 -7.35 -32.43 5.34
C PRO A 325 -7.67 -31.98 6.78
N ALA A 326 -7.88 -32.93 7.70
CA ALA A 326 -8.26 -32.65 9.08
C ALA A 326 -7.17 -31.91 9.89
N LEU A 327 -5.91 -31.96 9.45
CA LEU A 327 -4.78 -31.30 10.13
C LEU A 327 -4.71 -29.79 9.89
N VAL A 328 -5.44 -29.28 8.89
CA VAL A 328 -5.43 -27.86 8.53
C VAL A 328 -6.16 -27.00 9.57
N GLN A 329 -7.33 -27.43 10.08
CA GLN A 329 -8.11 -26.61 11.02
C GLN A 329 -7.43 -26.42 12.39
N PRO A 330 -6.81 -27.45 13.02
CA PRO A 330 -6.00 -27.26 14.24
C PRO A 330 -4.82 -26.32 14.01
N PHE A 331 -4.13 -26.44 12.86
CA PHE A 331 -3.03 -25.55 12.51
C PHE A 331 -3.46 -24.08 12.40
N MET A 332 -4.53 -23.79 11.67
CA MET A 332 -5.04 -22.42 11.52
C MET A 332 -5.54 -21.83 12.86
N ARG A 333 -5.97 -22.67 13.81
CA ARG A 333 -6.26 -22.24 15.19
C ARG A 333 -4.98 -21.79 15.91
N SER A 334 -3.92 -22.61 15.91
CA SER A 334 -2.64 -22.24 16.52
C SER A 334 -1.98 -21.00 15.89
N ILE A 335 -2.23 -20.73 14.60
CA ILE A 335 -1.85 -19.46 13.96
C ILE A 335 -2.70 -18.29 14.47
N MET A 336 -4.02 -18.45 14.61
CA MET A 336 -4.92 -17.38 15.06
C MET A 336 -4.75 -17.03 16.55
N GLU A 337 -4.35 -17.99 17.38
CA GLU A 337 -4.06 -17.83 18.80
C GLU A 337 -2.65 -17.26 19.07
N ALA A 338 -1.77 -17.24 18.07
CA ALA A 338 -0.42 -16.71 18.22
C ALA A 338 -0.43 -15.16 18.27
N PRO A 339 0.40 -14.53 19.13
CA PRO A 339 0.45 -13.08 19.24
C PRO A 339 0.96 -12.45 17.94
N PHE A 340 0.34 -11.37 17.47
CA PHE A 340 0.85 -10.69 16.27
C PHE A 340 2.24 -10.07 16.51
N PRO A 341 3.30 -10.46 15.75
CA PRO A 341 4.61 -9.84 15.87
C PRO A 341 4.61 -8.31 15.68
N ALA A 342 5.41 -7.62 16.49
CA ALA A 342 5.81 -6.24 16.24
C ALA A 342 6.76 -6.16 15.02
N PRO A 343 6.93 -4.99 14.37
CA PRO A 343 7.84 -4.83 13.23
C PRO A 343 9.28 -5.28 13.57
N GLY A 344 9.90 -6.05 12.67
CA GLY A 344 11.22 -6.65 12.87
C GLY A 344 11.29 -7.73 13.96
N ARG A 345 10.17 -8.37 14.32
CA ARG A 345 10.13 -9.47 15.31
C ARG A 345 9.60 -10.78 14.69
N THR A 346 10.15 -11.88 15.18
CA THR A 346 9.74 -13.25 14.85
C THR A 346 8.91 -13.82 15.99
N ILE A 347 7.76 -14.42 15.64
CA ILE A 347 7.06 -15.35 16.53
C ILE A 347 7.36 -16.80 16.13
N THR A 348 7.14 -17.70 17.09
CA THR A 348 7.43 -19.12 16.94
C THR A 348 6.16 -19.91 17.26
N VAL A 349 5.53 -20.48 16.24
CA VAL A 349 4.33 -21.32 16.40
C VAL A 349 4.76 -22.78 16.41
N LYS A 350 4.45 -23.49 17.50
CA LYS A 350 4.67 -24.94 17.61
C LYS A 350 3.38 -25.66 17.21
N ASN A 351 3.47 -26.68 16.36
CA ASN A 351 2.32 -27.48 15.98
C ASN A 351 2.71 -28.95 15.75
N PHE A 352 1.82 -29.88 16.09
CA PHE A 352 2.03 -31.30 15.87
C PHE A 352 1.70 -31.68 14.41
N VAL A 353 2.51 -32.56 13.84
CA VAL A 353 2.30 -33.20 12.54
C VAL A 353 2.49 -34.70 12.69
N PRO A 354 1.48 -35.54 12.39
CA PRO A 354 1.64 -36.99 12.41
C PRO A 354 2.82 -37.46 11.56
N GLY A 355 3.66 -38.33 12.11
CA GLY A 355 4.90 -38.80 11.48
C GLY A 355 6.12 -37.90 11.70
N SER A 356 5.95 -36.57 11.77
CA SER A 356 7.06 -35.61 11.96
C SER A 356 7.22 -35.10 13.39
N GLY A 357 6.20 -35.25 14.25
CA GLY A 357 6.23 -34.82 15.65
C GLY A 357 5.86 -33.34 15.83
N ASN A 358 6.48 -32.67 16.81
CA ASN A 358 6.26 -31.24 17.08
C ASN A 358 7.16 -30.38 16.19
N GLU A 359 6.60 -29.83 15.13
CA GLU A 359 7.30 -28.89 14.25
C GLU A 359 7.23 -27.46 14.78
N VAL A 360 8.18 -26.64 14.36
CA VAL A 360 8.39 -25.27 14.86
C VAL A 360 8.49 -24.31 13.68
N ILE A 361 7.49 -23.44 13.53
CA ILE A 361 7.35 -22.50 12.41
C ILE A 361 7.71 -21.09 12.89
N HIS A 362 8.67 -20.46 12.21
CA HIS A 362 9.13 -19.10 12.52
C HIS A 362 8.50 -18.09 11.55
N LEU A 363 7.60 -17.25 12.07
CA LEU A 363 6.92 -16.20 11.31
C LEU A 363 7.50 -14.83 11.71
N CYS A 364 8.34 -14.28 10.84
CA CYS A 364 8.90 -12.94 11.00
C CYS A 364 7.97 -11.89 10.39
N ARG A 365 7.67 -10.83 11.15
CA ARG A 365 7.16 -9.58 10.58
C ARG A 365 8.36 -8.69 10.23
N PRO A 366 8.45 -8.19 9.00
CA PRO A 366 9.52 -7.30 8.56
C PRO A 366 9.53 -5.97 9.31
N LEU A 367 10.57 -5.17 9.10
CA LEU A 367 10.59 -3.78 9.55
C LEU A 367 9.73 -2.89 8.63
N ASP A 368 9.78 -3.11 7.32
CA ASP A 368 8.94 -2.44 6.32
C ASP A 368 8.22 -3.46 5.42
N SER A 369 6.97 -3.77 5.77
CA SER A 369 6.15 -4.80 5.09
C SER A 369 5.79 -4.47 3.64
N ARG A 370 6.10 -3.26 3.16
CA ARG A 370 5.94 -2.87 1.76
C ARG A 370 7.09 -3.37 0.87
N LEU A 371 8.25 -3.71 1.44
CA LEU A 371 9.48 -3.99 0.69
C LEU A 371 10.00 -5.41 0.92
N GLU A 372 10.03 -5.88 2.17
CA GLU A 372 10.62 -7.18 2.57
C GLU A 372 9.75 -8.41 2.21
N HIS A 373 8.79 -8.23 1.30
CA HIS A 373 7.67 -9.15 1.03
C HIS A 373 7.30 -9.26 -0.45
N VAL A 374 8.12 -8.67 -1.32
CA VAL A 374 7.75 -8.40 -2.70
C VAL A 374 8.90 -8.80 -3.61
N ASP A 375 8.66 -9.85 -4.39
CA ASP A 375 9.47 -10.24 -5.54
C ASP A 375 9.35 -9.17 -6.62
N PHE A 376 10.43 -8.44 -6.89
CA PHE A 376 10.53 -7.50 -8.00
C PHE A 376 11.07 -8.16 -9.28
N HIS A 377 11.67 -9.36 -9.21
CA HIS A 377 12.10 -10.12 -10.40
C HIS A 377 10.91 -10.46 -11.32
N CYS A 378 9.71 -10.67 -10.77
CA CYS A 378 8.48 -10.86 -11.56
C CYS A 378 8.23 -9.70 -12.55
N LEU A 379 8.54 -8.45 -12.17
CA LEU A 379 8.37 -7.29 -13.05
C LEU A 379 9.30 -7.36 -14.25
N PHE A 380 10.58 -7.64 -14.03
CA PHE A 380 11.58 -7.70 -15.11
C PHE A 380 11.48 -8.97 -15.97
N SER A 381 10.70 -9.96 -15.50
CA SER A 381 10.29 -11.12 -16.30
C SER A 381 9.17 -10.78 -17.29
N CYS A 382 8.37 -9.74 -16.99
CA CYS A 382 7.19 -9.35 -17.79
C CYS A 382 7.37 -8.04 -18.56
N LEU A 383 8.24 -7.14 -18.09
CA LEU A 383 8.35 -5.74 -18.52
C LEU A 383 9.79 -5.33 -18.83
N SER A 384 9.98 -4.54 -19.89
CA SER A 384 11.23 -3.78 -20.03
C SER A 384 11.33 -2.67 -18.97
N VAL A 385 12.56 -2.23 -18.68
CA VAL A 385 12.82 -1.11 -17.75
C VAL A 385 12.01 0.13 -18.13
N ARG A 386 11.93 0.50 -19.42
CA ARG A 386 11.15 1.67 -19.87
C ARG A 386 9.64 1.50 -19.66
N GLN A 387 9.11 0.29 -19.83
CA GLN A 387 7.68 0.02 -19.57
C GLN A 387 7.36 0.10 -18.08
N LEU A 388 8.24 -0.45 -17.22
CA LEU A 388 8.12 -0.30 -15.77
C LEU A 388 8.16 1.17 -15.34
N ILE A 389 9.07 1.97 -15.93
CA ILE A 389 9.16 3.42 -15.71
C ILE A 389 7.87 4.14 -16.12
N LYS A 390 7.26 3.81 -17.28
CA LYS A 390 5.96 4.37 -17.69
C LYS A 390 4.82 4.05 -16.72
N VAL A 391 4.76 2.82 -16.21
CA VAL A 391 3.75 2.42 -15.21
C VAL A 391 3.97 3.17 -13.90
N PHE A 392 5.20 3.17 -13.37
CA PHE A 392 5.56 3.91 -12.16
C PHE A 392 5.22 5.40 -12.27
N ALA A 393 5.54 6.02 -13.41
CA ALA A 393 5.20 7.41 -13.68
C ALA A 393 3.68 7.67 -13.71
N SER A 394 2.90 6.73 -14.24
CA SER A 394 1.44 6.82 -14.29
C SER A 394 0.79 6.63 -12.91
N LEU A 395 1.31 5.70 -12.10
CA LEU A 395 0.89 5.54 -10.69
C LEU A 395 1.27 6.77 -9.85
N LEU A 396 2.43 7.39 -10.09
CA LEU A 396 2.81 8.65 -9.45
C LEU A 396 1.89 9.83 -9.75
N LEU A 397 1.09 9.77 -10.84
CA LEU A 397 0.05 10.75 -11.16
C LEU A 397 -1.37 10.26 -10.82
N GLU A 398 -1.48 9.16 -10.06
CA GLU A 398 -2.76 8.56 -9.67
C GLU A 398 -3.67 8.28 -10.87
N ARG A 399 -3.13 7.62 -11.90
CA ARG A 399 -3.89 7.22 -13.08
C ARG A 399 -4.60 5.87 -12.93
N ARG A 400 -5.57 5.65 -13.82
CA ARG A 400 -6.20 4.34 -14.07
C ARG A 400 -5.22 3.43 -14.82
N VAL A 401 -4.88 2.29 -14.21
CA VAL A 401 -3.93 1.31 -14.75
C VAL A 401 -4.55 -0.10 -14.70
N ILE A 402 -4.50 -0.80 -15.83
CA ILE A 402 -4.93 -2.19 -15.97
C ILE A 402 -3.75 -3.06 -16.40
N PHE A 403 -3.45 -4.09 -15.61
CA PHE A 403 -2.58 -5.20 -16.00
C PHE A 403 -3.41 -6.36 -16.52
N THR A 404 -2.88 -7.06 -17.53
CA THR A 404 -3.47 -8.29 -18.08
C THR A 404 -2.43 -9.40 -18.21
N ALA A 405 -2.78 -10.62 -17.80
CA ALA A 405 -1.92 -11.79 -17.87
C ALA A 405 -2.74 -13.09 -17.90
N ASP A 406 -2.11 -14.18 -18.31
CA ASP A 406 -2.75 -15.51 -18.41
C ASP A 406 -2.71 -16.30 -17.09
N ARG A 407 -1.97 -15.80 -16.08
CA ARG A 407 -1.77 -16.45 -14.78
C ARG A 407 -2.05 -15.50 -13.62
N LEU A 408 -2.69 -16.01 -12.56
CA LEU A 408 -3.05 -15.23 -11.38
C LEU A 408 -1.82 -14.92 -10.51
N SER A 409 -0.83 -15.83 -10.48
CA SER A 409 0.44 -15.57 -9.81
C SER A 409 1.13 -14.33 -10.39
N THR A 410 1.42 -14.34 -11.70
CA THR A 410 2.06 -13.24 -12.43
C THR A 410 1.32 -11.92 -12.28
N LEU A 411 -0.02 -11.97 -12.43
CA LEU A 411 -0.88 -10.79 -12.35
C LEU A 411 -0.80 -10.14 -10.97
N SER A 412 -1.02 -10.92 -9.90
CA SER A 412 -1.01 -10.41 -8.53
C SER A 412 0.38 -9.99 -8.07
N GLN A 413 1.43 -10.78 -8.36
CA GLN A 413 2.83 -10.44 -8.06
C GLN A 413 3.21 -9.10 -8.69
N CYS A 414 2.95 -8.90 -9.99
CA CYS A 414 3.29 -7.65 -10.68
C CYS A 414 2.52 -6.45 -10.12
N CYS A 415 1.23 -6.61 -9.77
CA CYS A 415 0.45 -5.56 -9.12
C CYS A 415 1.05 -5.15 -7.77
N HIS A 416 1.38 -6.11 -6.89
CA HIS A 416 1.97 -5.79 -5.57
C HIS A 416 3.36 -5.19 -5.72
N ALA A 417 4.13 -5.66 -6.70
CA ALA A 417 5.46 -5.14 -7.00
C ALA A 417 5.41 -3.67 -7.45
N VAL A 418 4.56 -3.27 -8.42
CA VAL A 418 4.48 -1.84 -8.79
C VAL A 418 3.91 -0.94 -7.68
N VAL A 419 3.10 -1.47 -6.75
CA VAL A 419 2.67 -0.71 -5.56
C VAL A 419 3.81 -0.54 -4.55
N ALA A 420 4.64 -1.56 -4.34
CA ALA A 420 5.82 -1.47 -3.47
C ALA A 420 6.85 -0.45 -3.98
N LEU A 421 7.00 -0.31 -5.30
CA LEU A 421 7.85 0.72 -5.92
C LEU A 421 7.42 2.16 -5.61
N LEU A 422 6.21 2.38 -5.08
CA LEU A 422 5.74 3.71 -4.63
C LEU A 422 6.26 4.10 -3.24
N TYR A 423 6.94 3.19 -2.52
CA TYR A 423 7.53 3.46 -1.20
C TYR A 423 8.46 4.68 -1.22
N PRO A 424 8.31 5.68 -0.33
CA PRO A 424 7.65 5.65 0.98
C PRO A 424 6.14 5.96 0.99
N PHE A 425 5.54 6.23 -0.17
CA PHE A 425 4.12 6.51 -0.29
C PHE A 425 3.30 5.21 -0.18
N THR A 426 1.98 5.34 -0.15
CA THR A 426 1.04 4.21 -0.11
C THR A 426 -0.11 4.54 -1.04
N TRP A 427 -0.30 3.77 -2.12
CA TRP A 427 -1.41 3.94 -3.06
C TRP A 427 -2.74 4.11 -2.31
N GLN A 428 -3.46 5.21 -2.55
CA GLN A 428 -4.64 5.60 -1.76
C GLN A 428 -5.98 5.13 -2.36
N HIS A 429 -5.99 4.78 -3.64
CA HIS A 429 -7.22 4.53 -4.39
C HIS A 429 -7.55 3.04 -4.54
N THR A 430 -8.57 2.72 -5.33
CA THR A 430 -9.01 1.34 -5.59
C THR A 430 -7.85 0.45 -6.03
N TYR A 431 -7.72 -0.72 -5.39
CA TYR A 431 -6.66 -1.67 -5.67
C TYR A 431 -7.21 -3.10 -5.69
N ILE A 432 -7.18 -3.73 -6.87
CA ILE A 432 -7.75 -5.05 -7.10
C ILE A 432 -6.79 -5.87 -8.00
N PRO A 433 -5.78 -6.57 -7.44
CA PRO A 433 -4.78 -7.33 -8.21
C PRO A 433 -5.35 -8.45 -9.08
N VAL A 434 -6.56 -8.92 -8.77
CA VAL A 434 -7.29 -9.95 -9.51
C VAL A 434 -8.76 -9.54 -9.46
N LEU A 435 -9.32 -9.04 -10.57
CA LEU A 435 -10.73 -8.66 -10.70
C LEU A 435 -11.51 -9.76 -11.44
N PRO A 436 -12.58 -10.33 -10.86
CA PRO A 436 -13.40 -11.34 -11.54
C PRO A 436 -14.12 -10.76 -12.77
N PRO A 437 -14.32 -11.53 -13.87
CA PRO A 437 -15.01 -11.06 -15.08
C PRO A 437 -16.47 -10.62 -14.84
N SER A 438 -17.09 -11.11 -13.76
CA SER A 438 -18.42 -10.70 -13.29
C SER A 438 -18.46 -9.34 -12.58
N MET A 439 -17.29 -8.73 -12.34
CA MET A 439 -17.12 -7.42 -11.71
C MET A 439 -16.29 -6.45 -12.58
N ILE A 440 -15.94 -6.84 -13.80
CA ILE A 440 -15.08 -6.07 -14.71
C ILE A 440 -15.58 -4.64 -14.93
N ASP A 441 -16.90 -4.41 -14.89
CA ASP A 441 -17.54 -3.13 -15.22
C ASP A 441 -17.06 -1.98 -14.31
N ILE A 442 -16.45 -2.30 -13.14
CA ILE A 442 -15.71 -1.38 -12.25
C ILE A 442 -14.60 -0.59 -12.99
N VAL A 443 -14.01 -1.13 -14.07
CA VAL A 443 -12.99 -0.42 -14.87
C VAL A 443 -13.53 0.85 -15.55
N CYS A 444 -14.85 1.01 -15.66
CA CYS A 444 -15.49 2.22 -16.17
C CYS A 444 -15.49 3.38 -15.15
N SER A 445 -14.98 3.17 -13.93
CA SER A 445 -14.88 4.23 -12.92
C SER A 445 -14.08 5.44 -13.44
N PRO A 446 -14.51 6.69 -13.14
CA PRO A 446 -13.70 7.88 -13.37
C PRO A 446 -12.55 8.01 -12.35
N THR A 447 -12.62 7.32 -11.21
CA THR A 447 -11.60 7.41 -10.16
C THR A 447 -10.33 6.62 -10.50
N PRO A 448 -9.17 6.97 -9.91
CA PRO A 448 -7.95 6.19 -10.06
C PRO A 448 -8.11 4.75 -9.58
N PHE A 449 -7.46 3.82 -10.27
CA PHE A 449 -7.39 2.43 -9.84
C PHE A 449 -6.14 1.73 -10.38
N LEU A 450 -5.70 0.70 -9.67
CA LEU A 450 -4.80 -0.32 -10.21
C LEU A 450 -5.53 -1.67 -10.15
N ILE A 451 -5.81 -2.23 -11.32
CA ILE A 451 -6.62 -3.44 -11.51
C ILE A 451 -5.84 -4.48 -12.31
N GLY A 452 -5.89 -5.74 -11.88
CA GLY A 452 -5.43 -6.89 -12.68
C GLY A 452 -6.63 -7.65 -13.25
N LEU A 453 -6.58 -7.99 -14.54
CA LEU A 453 -7.54 -8.85 -15.24
C LEU A 453 -6.84 -10.06 -15.86
N LEU A 454 -7.52 -11.21 -15.93
CA LEU A 454 -7.07 -12.33 -16.75
C LEU A 454 -7.21 -11.99 -18.24
N SER A 455 -6.30 -12.52 -19.07
CA SER A 455 -6.36 -12.34 -20.53
C SER A 455 -7.69 -12.79 -21.17
N SER A 456 -8.38 -13.79 -20.59
CA SER A 456 -9.73 -14.20 -21.04
C SER A 456 -10.78 -13.10 -20.90
N SER A 457 -10.52 -12.06 -20.09
CA SER A 457 -11.38 -10.86 -19.97
C SER A 457 -11.08 -9.76 -21.00
N LEU A 458 -10.02 -9.88 -21.80
CA LEU A 458 -9.64 -8.88 -22.80
C LEU A 458 -10.70 -8.57 -23.87
N PRO A 459 -11.53 -9.52 -24.34
CA PRO A 459 -12.63 -9.20 -25.25
C PRO A 459 -13.63 -8.24 -24.58
N LYS A 460 -14.22 -8.63 -23.44
CA LYS A 460 -15.19 -7.78 -22.71
C LYS A 460 -14.58 -6.43 -22.29
N LEU A 461 -13.28 -6.35 -22.01
CA LEU A 461 -12.61 -5.07 -21.72
C LEU A 461 -12.61 -4.10 -22.92
N ARG A 462 -12.60 -4.59 -24.17
CA ARG A 462 -12.62 -3.74 -25.37
C ARG A 462 -13.99 -3.12 -25.62
N ASP A 463 -15.04 -3.82 -25.23
CA ASP A 463 -16.44 -3.43 -25.42
C ASP A 463 -16.90 -2.36 -24.42
N LEU A 464 -16.10 -2.08 -23.39
CA LEU A 464 -16.40 -1.10 -22.34
C LEU A 464 -15.93 0.33 -22.71
N PRO A 465 -16.70 1.38 -22.32
CA PRO A 465 -16.37 2.79 -22.60
C PRO A 465 -15.28 3.32 -21.64
N ILE A 466 -14.06 2.81 -21.78
CA ILE A 466 -12.90 3.16 -20.96
C ILE A 466 -11.96 4.16 -21.64
N GLU A 467 -11.92 5.39 -21.12
CA GLU A 467 -11.01 6.47 -21.54
C GLU A 467 -9.84 6.67 -20.55
N GLU A 468 -8.77 7.33 -21.00
CA GLU A 468 -7.57 7.69 -20.21
C GLU A 468 -6.99 6.58 -19.30
N VAL A 469 -7.02 5.33 -19.75
CA VAL A 469 -6.54 4.16 -18.99
C VAL A 469 -5.30 3.53 -19.64
N LEU A 470 -4.26 3.34 -18.85
CA LEU A 470 -3.05 2.62 -19.26
C LEU A 470 -3.34 1.11 -19.19
N VAL A 471 -3.35 0.42 -20.33
CA VAL A 471 -3.63 -1.03 -20.41
C VAL A 471 -2.40 -1.77 -20.91
N LEU A 472 -1.87 -2.68 -20.10
CA LEU A 472 -0.61 -3.38 -20.32
C LEU A 472 -0.81 -4.90 -20.22
N ASN A 473 -0.26 -5.65 -21.18
CA ASN A 473 -0.18 -7.10 -21.10
C ASN A 473 1.21 -7.55 -20.65
N LEU A 474 1.24 -8.33 -19.58
CA LEU A 474 2.45 -8.81 -18.91
C LEU A 474 3.07 -10.03 -19.61
N GLY A 475 2.26 -10.86 -20.29
CA GLY A 475 2.74 -12.03 -21.03
C GLY A 475 3.30 -11.70 -22.41
N ALA A 476 2.68 -10.72 -23.10
CA ALA A 476 3.11 -10.22 -24.41
C ALA A 476 4.04 -8.99 -24.32
N ASN A 477 4.39 -8.54 -23.11
CA ASN A 477 5.17 -7.33 -22.82
C ASN A 477 4.78 -6.11 -23.70
N LYS A 478 3.47 -5.83 -23.80
CA LYS A 478 2.92 -4.87 -24.76
C LYS A 478 1.78 -4.02 -24.18
N PHE A 479 1.82 -2.71 -24.41
CA PHE A 479 0.67 -1.83 -24.15
C PHE A 479 -0.43 -2.07 -25.20
N PHE A 480 -1.67 -2.22 -24.73
CA PHE A 480 -2.88 -2.18 -25.56
C PHE A 480 -3.49 -0.76 -25.61
N ARG A 481 -3.31 0.06 -24.57
CA ARG A 481 -3.66 1.49 -24.54
C ARG A 481 -2.61 2.26 -23.71
N GLN A 482 -2.30 3.48 -24.13
CA GLN A 482 -1.44 4.45 -23.44
C GLN A 482 -2.15 5.80 -23.37
N VAL A 483 -1.61 6.72 -22.55
CA VAL A 483 -1.94 8.15 -22.55
C VAL A 483 -0.89 8.95 -23.35
N ASP A 484 0.19 8.29 -23.76
CA ASP A 484 1.26 8.73 -24.67
C ASP A 484 2.09 9.94 -24.19
N ASP A 485 1.92 10.34 -22.93
CA ASP A 485 2.68 11.40 -22.28
C ASP A 485 3.59 10.88 -21.13
N GLU A 486 3.65 9.57 -20.90
CA GLU A 486 4.28 8.98 -19.71
C GLU A 486 5.80 9.21 -19.66
N ASP A 487 6.46 9.15 -20.82
CA ASP A 487 7.89 9.47 -20.98
C ASP A 487 8.23 10.93 -20.60
N CYS A 488 7.21 11.80 -20.49
CA CYS A 488 7.34 13.21 -20.14
C CYS A 488 6.81 13.55 -18.72
N ILE A 489 6.49 12.56 -17.88
CA ILE A 489 6.05 12.78 -16.50
C ILE A 489 7.24 13.04 -15.57
N LEU A 490 8.24 12.16 -15.60
CA LEU A 490 9.32 12.18 -14.60
C LEU A 490 10.39 13.24 -14.91
N PRO A 491 11.08 13.79 -13.90
CA PRO A 491 12.24 14.65 -14.12
C PRO A 491 13.37 13.86 -14.83
N ARG A 492 13.56 14.06 -16.14
CA ARG A 492 14.42 13.25 -17.03
C ARG A 492 15.82 12.88 -16.47
N LYS A 493 16.44 13.73 -15.64
CA LYS A 493 17.74 13.43 -14.97
C LYS A 493 17.64 12.33 -13.89
N LEU A 494 16.52 12.28 -13.15
CA LEU A 494 16.24 11.23 -12.17
C LEU A 494 15.74 9.96 -12.87
N GLN A 495 14.93 10.12 -13.91
CA GLN A 495 14.50 9.01 -14.76
C GLN A 495 15.70 8.26 -15.36
N VAL A 496 16.64 8.95 -16.03
CA VAL A 496 17.84 8.31 -16.62
C VAL A 496 18.78 7.71 -15.55
N ALA A 497 18.76 8.21 -14.32
CA ALA A 497 19.48 7.59 -13.21
C ALA A 497 18.82 6.27 -12.75
N LEU A 498 17.49 6.27 -12.63
CA LEU A 498 16.71 5.09 -12.28
C LEU A 498 16.76 4.03 -13.40
N GLU A 499 16.56 4.42 -14.66
CA GLU A 499 16.72 3.58 -15.86
C GLU A 499 18.08 2.85 -15.82
N GLN A 500 19.18 3.59 -15.64
CA GLN A 500 20.53 3.00 -15.54
C GLN A 500 20.67 2.02 -14.36
N VAL A 501 20.18 2.34 -13.15
CA VAL A 501 20.32 1.43 -12.00
C VAL A 501 19.53 0.14 -12.23
N LEU A 502 18.35 0.22 -12.87
CA LEU A 502 17.53 -0.94 -13.17
C LEU A 502 18.07 -1.78 -14.34
N GLU A 503 18.73 -1.15 -15.31
CA GLU A 503 19.51 -1.86 -16.35
C GLU A 503 20.67 -2.63 -15.72
N GLN A 504 21.44 -2.00 -14.83
CA GLN A 504 22.59 -2.59 -14.15
C GLN A 504 22.25 -3.46 -12.92
N ARG A 505 20.97 -3.74 -12.66
CA ARG A 505 20.50 -4.38 -11.41
C ARG A 505 21.18 -5.72 -11.09
N ASN A 506 21.42 -6.54 -12.12
CA ASN A 506 22.05 -7.86 -11.96
C ASN A 506 23.55 -7.74 -11.62
N GLU A 507 24.26 -6.78 -12.22
CA GLU A 507 25.67 -6.49 -11.91
C GLU A 507 25.81 -6.01 -10.46
N LEU A 508 24.87 -5.16 -10.02
CA LEU A 508 24.84 -4.61 -8.66
C LEU A 508 24.50 -5.67 -7.60
N ALA A 509 23.59 -6.61 -7.91
CA ALA A 509 23.21 -7.71 -7.01
C ALA A 509 24.35 -8.74 -6.85
N ASN A 510 24.91 -9.24 -7.95
CA ASN A 510 26.03 -10.19 -7.93
C ASN A 510 27.23 -9.67 -7.10
N GLN A 511 27.43 -8.35 -7.05
CA GLN A 511 28.53 -7.71 -6.32
C GLN A 511 28.26 -7.49 -4.81
N GLU A 512 27.14 -7.99 -4.27
CA GLU A 512 26.93 -8.13 -2.82
C GLU A 512 26.74 -9.60 -2.36
N GLU A 513 26.51 -10.55 -3.29
CA GLU A 513 26.52 -12.00 -3.01
C GLU A 513 27.84 -12.47 -2.37
N GLU A 514 28.97 -11.84 -2.71
CA GLU A 514 30.30 -12.15 -2.15
C GLU A 514 30.46 -11.92 -0.63
N GLU A 515 29.54 -11.19 0.03
CA GLU A 515 29.62 -10.90 1.48
C GLU A 515 28.51 -11.56 2.34
N GLY A 516 27.72 -12.49 1.83
CA GLY A 516 26.84 -13.29 2.71
C GLY A 516 25.93 -14.35 2.05
N PRO A 517 25.44 -15.34 2.83
CA PRO A 517 24.64 -16.47 2.36
C PRO A 517 23.15 -16.13 2.17
N LEU A 518 22.85 -14.96 1.60
CA LEU A 518 21.49 -14.56 1.24
C LEU A 518 21.12 -15.08 -0.15
N ASP A 519 19.84 -15.30 -0.38
CA ASP A 519 19.32 -15.68 -1.70
C ASP A 519 19.50 -14.55 -2.72
N ARG A 520 19.84 -14.94 -3.95
CA ARG A 520 20.03 -14.08 -5.11
C ARG A 520 18.80 -13.23 -5.44
N SER A 521 17.59 -13.77 -5.23
CA SER A 521 16.36 -12.99 -5.38
C SER A 521 16.35 -11.80 -4.40
N ALA A 522 16.67 -12.04 -3.12
CA ALA A 522 16.65 -11.01 -2.09
C ALA A 522 17.69 -9.90 -2.34
N PHE A 523 18.84 -10.20 -2.96
CA PHE A 523 19.78 -9.16 -3.41
C PHE A 523 19.20 -8.32 -4.55
N LEU A 524 18.60 -8.93 -5.58
CA LEU A 524 17.94 -8.18 -6.66
C LEU A 524 16.81 -7.29 -6.12
N ASP A 525 15.98 -7.82 -5.23
CA ASP A 525 14.89 -7.09 -4.60
C ASP A 525 15.42 -5.90 -3.77
N MET A 526 16.56 -6.07 -3.08
CA MET A 526 17.25 -4.97 -2.37
C MET A 526 17.78 -3.89 -3.33
N VAL A 527 18.40 -4.27 -4.45
CA VAL A 527 18.91 -3.32 -5.46
C VAL A 527 17.76 -2.48 -6.04
N VAL A 528 16.66 -3.13 -6.40
CA VAL A 528 15.47 -2.46 -6.96
C VAL A 528 14.84 -1.55 -5.91
N SER A 529 14.64 -2.05 -4.69
CA SER A 529 14.13 -1.26 -3.56
C SER A 529 14.96 0.00 -3.31
N GLU A 530 16.29 -0.11 -3.15
CA GLU A 530 17.17 1.03 -2.92
C GLU A 530 17.22 1.99 -4.14
N ALA A 531 17.02 1.51 -5.37
CA ALA A 531 16.94 2.37 -6.56
C ALA A 531 15.73 3.32 -6.52
N PHE A 532 14.57 2.82 -6.12
CA PHE A 532 13.33 3.61 -6.00
C PHE A 532 13.29 4.43 -4.70
N VAL A 533 13.77 3.90 -3.58
CA VAL A 533 14.02 4.69 -2.36
C VAL A 533 14.92 5.88 -2.70
N ARG A 534 15.99 5.68 -3.49
CA ARG A 534 16.90 6.76 -3.87
C ARG A 534 16.24 7.80 -4.78
N PHE A 535 15.36 7.38 -5.69
CA PHE A 535 14.51 8.30 -6.47
C PHE A 535 13.73 9.23 -5.54
N PHE A 536 13.01 8.67 -4.57
CA PHE A 536 12.22 9.48 -3.64
C PHE A 536 13.07 10.31 -2.66
N VAL A 537 14.28 9.87 -2.30
CA VAL A 537 15.20 10.70 -1.51
C VAL A 537 15.64 11.94 -2.29
N GLU A 538 15.81 11.86 -3.62
CA GLU A 538 16.02 13.06 -4.47
C GLU A 538 14.77 13.95 -4.59
N VAL A 539 13.57 13.35 -4.72
CA VAL A 539 12.31 14.10 -4.91
C VAL A 539 11.82 14.75 -3.61
N VAL A 540 11.75 13.98 -2.52
CA VAL A 540 11.10 14.36 -1.24
C VAL A 540 11.97 14.19 0.00
N GLY A 541 13.18 13.64 -0.08
CA GLY A 541 14.04 13.36 1.09
C GLY A 541 14.47 14.57 1.94
N HIS A 542 14.06 15.78 1.56
CA HIS A 542 14.27 17.03 2.30
C HIS A 542 13.01 17.53 3.04
N TYR A 543 11.90 16.79 3.02
CA TYR A 543 10.61 17.18 3.62
C TYR A 543 10.72 17.59 5.11
N SER A 544 11.62 16.96 5.87
CA SER A 544 11.79 17.19 7.30
C SER A 544 12.35 18.57 7.64
N LEU A 545 12.95 19.28 6.67
CA LEU A 545 13.34 20.70 6.82
C LEU A 545 12.14 21.66 6.70
N TYR A 546 10.97 21.14 6.35
CA TYR A 546 9.73 21.88 6.09
C TYR A 546 8.56 21.36 6.94
N MET A 547 8.86 20.59 8.00
CA MET A 547 7.90 20.18 9.01
C MET A 547 8.10 21.06 10.26
N THR A 548 7.14 21.94 10.52
CA THR A 548 7.19 22.92 11.63
C THR A 548 6.06 22.66 12.63
N TYR A 549 6.20 23.15 13.85
CA TYR A 549 5.09 23.18 14.81
C TYR A 549 4.24 24.44 14.59
N ASN A 550 2.92 24.30 14.65
CA ASN A 550 1.97 25.42 14.62
C ASN A 550 1.76 26.00 16.04
N GLU A 551 0.91 27.02 16.15
CA GLU A 551 0.56 27.70 17.41
C GLU A 551 -0.13 26.80 18.46
N LYS A 552 -0.50 25.56 18.10
CA LYS A 552 -1.13 24.55 18.96
C LYS A 552 -0.19 23.38 19.30
N GLU A 553 1.10 23.50 19.01
CA GLU A 553 2.11 22.43 19.08
C GLU A 553 1.84 21.21 18.18
N GLU A 554 0.92 21.32 17.20
CA GLU A 554 0.70 20.30 16.17
C GLU A 554 1.75 20.47 15.07
N ARG A 555 2.21 19.36 14.47
CA ARG A 555 3.08 19.44 13.29
C ARG A 555 2.31 19.84 12.05
N SER A 556 2.94 20.63 11.21
CA SER A 556 2.40 21.22 10.00
C SER A 556 3.47 21.31 8.91
N PHE A 557 3.09 20.98 7.68
CA PHE A 557 4.01 20.97 6.54
C PHE A 557 3.97 22.27 5.73
N LEU A 558 5.13 22.87 5.47
CA LEU A 558 5.28 24.13 4.71
C LEU A 558 5.33 23.89 3.20
N TRP A 559 4.20 23.45 2.64
CA TRP A 559 3.97 23.11 1.23
C TRP A 559 4.72 23.99 0.22
N GLU A 560 4.47 25.30 0.20
CA GLU A 560 5.11 26.20 -0.76
C GLU A 560 6.63 26.29 -0.56
N ALA A 561 7.10 26.35 0.69
CA ALA A 561 8.51 26.53 1.00
C ALA A 561 9.33 25.29 0.61
N PHE A 562 8.78 24.10 0.86
CA PHE A 562 9.31 22.83 0.37
C PHE A 562 9.47 22.86 -1.16
N ARG A 563 8.40 23.17 -1.91
CA ARG A 563 8.44 23.25 -3.38
C ARG A 563 9.43 24.29 -3.89
N LYS A 564 9.43 25.49 -3.29
CA LYS A 564 10.30 26.62 -3.67
C LYS A 564 11.79 26.36 -3.38
N SER A 565 12.12 25.46 -2.44
CA SER A 565 13.51 25.09 -2.10
C SER A 565 14.27 24.37 -3.23
N VAL A 566 13.55 23.65 -4.09
CA VAL A 566 14.12 22.75 -5.08
C VAL A 566 14.70 23.54 -6.26
N ARG A 567 16.01 23.47 -6.47
CA ARG A 567 16.68 24.24 -7.55
C ARG A 567 16.23 23.84 -8.95
N SER A 568 16.10 22.54 -9.22
CA SER A 568 15.78 22.04 -10.56
C SER A 568 14.38 22.46 -11.00
N LYS A 569 14.28 23.13 -12.16
CA LYS A 569 13.00 23.56 -12.76
C LYS A 569 12.08 22.37 -13.03
N SER A 570 12.60 21.28 -13.61
CA SER A 570 11.81 20.08 -13.94
C SER A 570 11.35 19.31 -12.70
N LEU A 571 12.15 19.28 -11.63
CA LEU A 571 11.71 18.64 -10.37
C LEU A 571 10.66 19.50 -9.64
N ARG A 572 10.81 20.84 -9.62
CA ARG A 572 9.77 21.75 -9.13
C ARG A 572 8.44 21.58 -9.87
N ARG A 573 8.52 21.35 -11.17
CA ARG A 573 7.39 21.15 -12.07
C ARG A 573 6.70 19.79 -11.86
N PHE A 574 7.48 18.74 -11.67
CA PHE A 574 6.94 17.44 -11.26
C PHE A 574 6.28 17.53 -9.88
N LEU A 575 6.94 18.18 -8.90
CA LEU A 575 6.38 18.39 -7.57
C LEU A 575 5.09 19.23 -7.56
N GLU A 576 4.95 20.21 -8.46
CA GLU A 576 3.73 20.99 -8.62
C GLU A 576 2.50 20.13 -8.97
N ILE A 577 2.69 19.01 -9.68
CA ILE A 577 1.65 18.01 -9.91
C ILE A 577 1.60 16.99 -8.75
N PHE A 578 2.75 16.39 -8.41
CA PHE A 578 2.82 15.25 -7.50
C PHE A 578 2.39 15.61 -6.07
N MET A 579 2.62 16.84 -5.61
CA MET A 579 2.20 17.30 -4.28
C MET A 579 0.69 17.39 -4.11
N GLU A 580 -0.08 17.50 -5.21
CA GLU A 580 -1.53 17.48 -5.12
C GLU A 580 -2.07 16.07 -4.81
N THR A 581 -1.39 15.02 -5.27
CA THR A 581 -1.86 13.62 -5.17
C THR A 581 -2.28 13.19 -3.76
N GLN A 582 -3.30 12.32 -3.69
CA GLN A 582 -3.80 11.76 -2.44
C GLN A 582 -2.68 11.02 -1.70
N MET A 583 -1.80 10.32 -2.43
CA MET A 583 -0.57 9.70 -1.94
C MET A 583 0.37 10.68 -1.24
N PHE A 584 0.69 11.83 -1.86
CA PHE A 584 1.60 12.80 -1.24
C PHE A 584 0.98 13.42 0.01
N ARG A 585 -0.31 13.76 -0.05
CA ARG A 585 -1.06 14.30 1.10
C ARG A 585 -1.12 13.30 2.26
N GLY A 586 -1.36 12.02 1.97
CA GLY A 586 -1.28 10.94 2.97
C GLY A 586 0.12 10.79 3.59
N PHE A 587 1.18 10.84 2.77
CA PHE A 587 2.58 10.81 3.26
C PHE A 587 2.92 11.99 4.18
N VAL A 588 2.37 13.18 3.91
CA VAL A 588 2.52 14.36 4.79
C VAL A 588 1.77 14.15 6.10
N GLN A 589 0.47 13.82 6.04
CA GLN A 589 -0.36 13.65 7.23
C GLN A 589 0.16 12.56 8.17
N GLU A 590 0.66 11.44 7.62
CA GLU A 590 1.37 10.39 8.36
C GLU A 590 2.53 10.97 9.20
N ARG A 591 3.30 11.91 8.65
CA ARG A 591 4.50 12.49 9.28
C ARG A 591 4.21 13.68 10.20
N GLU A 592 3.08 14.34 9.99
CA GLU A 592 2.50 15.29 10.96
C GLU A 592 2.04 14.54 12.23
N MET A 593 1.29 13.44 12.06
CA MET A 593 0.71 12.66 13.16
C MET A 593 1.69 11.73 13.90
N ARG A 594 2.78 11.29 13.26
CA ARG A 594 3.78 10.37 13.85
C ARG A 594 4.41 10.93 15.13
N LYS A 595 4.04 10.37 16.28
CA LYS A 595 4.79 10.50 17.55
C LYS A 595 6.19 9.87 17.39
N LEU A 596 7.11 10.12 18.33
CA LEU A 596 8.47 9.57 18.28
C LEU A 596 8.44 8.05 18.13
N GLY A 597 9.03 7.53 17.06
CA GLY A 597 8.85 6.13 16.64
C GLY A 597 9.95 5.62 15.71
N ILE A 598 9.79 4.38 15.26
CA ILE A 598 10.75 3.65 14.43
C ILE A 598 10.90 4.34 13.06
N LYS A 599 12.14 4.54 12.61
CA LYS A 599 12.44 5.06 11.26
C LYS A 599 12.47 3.93 10.25
N GLY A 600 11.67 4.05 9.18
CA GLY A 600 11.72 3.15 8.03
C GLY A 600 12.98 3.38 7.18
N LEU A 601 13.16 2.54 6.14
CA LEU A 601 14.31 2.63 5.23
C LEU A 601 14.41 4.01 4.57
N PHE A 602 13.28 4.60 4.16
CA PHE A 602 13.27 5.94 3.59
C PHE A 602 13.73 7.01 4.59
N GLU A 603 13.25 7.01 5.84
CA GLU A 603 13.68 7.99 6.85
C GLU A 603 15.16 7.87 7.22
N VAL A 604 15.76 6.67 7.10
CA VAL A 604 17.22 6.47 7.22
C VAL A 604 17.94 7.08 6.01
N ARG A 605 17.56 6.71 4.78
CA ARG A 605 18.20 7.20 3.55
C ARG A 605 18.03 8.71 3.32
N ALA A 606 16.91 9.28 3.76
CA ALA A 606 16.67 10.73 3.76
C ALA A 606 17.60 11.45 4.75
N GLN A 607 17.87 10.86 5.93
CA GLN A 607 18.83 11.41 6.88
C GLN A 607 20.28 11.34 6.33
N ASP A 608 20.69 10.18 5.81
CA ASP A 608 21.99 9.99 5.14
C ASP A 608 22.22 11.06 4.06
N TYR A 609 21.18 11.33 3.25
CA TYR A 609 21.19 12.35 2.21
C TYR A 609 21.27 13.77 2.76
N LEU A 610 20.50 14.13 3.78
CA LEU A 610 20.50 15.47 4.39
C LEU A 610 21.84 15.84 5.05
N ASP A 611 22.55 14.86 5.59
CA ASP A 611 23.89 15.05 6.16
C ASP A 611 25.00 15.09 5.06
N SER A 612 24.69 14.64 3.84
CA SER A 612 25.55 14.79 2.63
C SER A 612 25.45 16.17 1.94
N LEU A 613 24.57 17.06 2.40
CA LEU A 613 24.34 18.36 1.75
C LEU A 613 25.39 19.42 2.15
N PRO A 614 25.95 20.17 1.19
CA PRO A 614 26.87 21.27 1.50
C PRO A 614 26.13 22.37 2.28
N GLY A 615 26.58 22.59 3.51
CA GLY A 615 25.89 23.38 4.54
C GLY A 615 26.05 22.83 5.96
N SER A 616 26.57 21.61 6.14
CA SER A 616 26.89 21.00 7.44
C SER A 616 28.10 21.60 8.18
N GLU A 617 28.67 22.71 7.68
CA GLU A 617 29.93 23.30 8.16
C GLU A 617 29.80 24.28 9.34
N GLN A 618 28.77 24.12 10.19
CA GLN A 618 28.92 24.45 11.62
C GLN A 618 29.57 23.30 12.41
N GLY A 619 29.93 22.20 11.74
CA GLY A 619 30.75 21.10 12.29
C GLY A 619 32.27 21.26 12.17
N GLY A 620 32.79 22.38 11.63
CA GLY A 620 34.23 22.63 11.50
C GLY A 620 34.92 22.77 12.86
N MET A 621 34.50 23.78 13.63
CA MET A 621 34.96 24.05 15.00
C MET A 621 34.88 22.80 15.89
N ASN A 622 33.76 22.08 15.84
CA ASN A 622 33.54 20.87 16.65
C ASN A 622 34.39 19.66 16.23
N ARG A 623 34.84 19.55 14.98
CA ARG A 623 35.83 18.53 14.58
C ARG A 623 37.24 18.91 15.03
N PHE A 624 37.63 20.17 14.91
CA PHE A 624 38.94 20.66 15.36
C PHE A 624 39.09 20.57 16.89
N LEU A 625 38.09 21.04 17.65
CA LEU A 625 38.07 20.97 19.11
C LEU A 625 38.03 19.52 19.64
N ARG A 626 37.36 18.58 18.96
CA ARG A 626 37.46 17.15 19.31
C ARG A 626 38.85 16.56 19.03
N GLY A 627 39.57 17.05 18.01
CA GLY A 627 40.96 16.68 17.74
C GLY A 627 41.96 17.28 18.74
N LEU A 628 41.69 18.49 19.25
CA LEU A 628 42.45 19.08 20.35
C LEU A 628 42.20 18.34 21.67
N GLY A 629 40.94 18.02 21.98
CA GLY A 629 40.55 17.29 23.19
C GLY A 629 41.07 15.84 23.28
N SER A 630 41.51 15.24 22.16
CA SER A 630 42.25 13.96 22.18
C SER A 630 43.76 14.15 22.28
N LYS A 631 44.34 15.18 21.65
CA LYS A 631 45.79 15.48 21.78
C LYS A 631 46.17 16.01 23.17
N MET A 632 45.37 16.89 23.77
CA MET A 632 45.67 17.45 25.11
C MET A 632 45.69 16.40 26.22
N LYS A 633 44.97 15.27 26.06
CA LYS A 633 44.99 14.16 27.03
C LYS A 633 46.32 13.39 27.08
N PHE A 634 47.24 13.61 26.13
CA PHE A 634 48.60 13.07 26.16
C PHE A 634 49.62 13.97 26.89
N LEU A 635 49.20 15.12 27.42
CA LEU A 635 50.07 16.07 28.14
C LEU A 635 49.69 16.26 29.63
N GLN A 636 48.85 15.39 30.19
CA GLN A 636 48.55 15.31 31.63
C GLN A 636 48.90 13.93 32.24
N LYS A 637 49.86 13.22 31.63
CA LYS A 637 50.55 12.08 32.23
C LYS A 637 52.03 12.07 31.81
N LYS A 638 52.78 13.01 32.38
CA LYS A 638 54.22 12.90 32.62
C LYS A 638 54.58 13.73 33.84
#